data_AF-A0A522FME9-F1
#
_entry.id   AF-A0A522FME9-F1
#
_cell.length_a   1.000
_cell.length_b   1.000
_cell.length_c   1.000
_cell.angle_alpha   90.00
_cell.angle_beta   90.00
_cell.angle_gamma   90.00
#
_symmetry.space_group_name_H-M   'P 1'
#
loop_
_entity.id
_entity.type
_entity.pdbx_description
1 polymer ?
#
loop_
_entity_poly.entity_id
_entity_poly.type
_entity_poly.pdbx_seq_one_letter_code
_entity_poly.pdbx_strand_id
1 'polypeptide(L)'
;LPQHREDGNSKIIEIESVPGVTPGIDITCMKKRSLFELRFIYFIKIKINFIEIPLQKKYEGCFMKLKFYIVLIILLYYSLNAEPKNLLKIETQIIEKFSSSLGSSNEGKEFWLTFNPTLESSGFGNGHKIFVYSQYETRVILEVPGKGYTQQIYLNPNEVKEIILSAAIAQCYRKNANQRPADEVYYEGNAIHIYSVSPVLIYALTVYNQGSDGYLAMPVTAYGRYYVASSWYDVSDNSNLYYPGYVAIITPYDLTNVTFTLGGNGSTKTNTGLLPGGDIKKAMFKGDVLLISSSGNRADLSGSRIIANKPIIVVSSNYYTHIPQNQSFPNNMLTDIELPVQTWDTQYLITPFYNRAHLPVIRVYAKEPNTIVYRDGYPIDTLSMNTYMENEAFITINDNVSQNFPMVISADKPIYVKQYNRSKDDDGEDGNGFMFSVIPYKQQLKEYTFCTAGVTNTSNFDNYYLNIAYVPDDSGNIPIDFEMGSFIGDSLYWRTLRSIDPSPGVQFSVPVEGKYYFSKIINITQEGIYKIRANQSFPAYIYGISTDLAYGYPVGQNYLDLEKNDTLAPAPDWDIECDGTISKAYIEDMPRSNPSKIQEIEVDTAQTYNYEITHDGFIPGENNRIKWEATVIDKSQDANAVITFRDRSGNDTTISFNYKPGKLSINTTLDYGEVPVGKTVDKDFWVVNNSARNSFRITKYQLLSTDKGYELLNANLPMVIPTLDSVKFALRFTSPGCGVSDNLVEIGDSCFIAVNNRATATSYDLTANPDLDFGNLPIGLFSEKNIYIYNESINNTKLDKLGLKFGNNGFIVDNINDRIVFPLDSVKAFVRFSPSFPGSFIDSIAIGDACGYHLRLECKGNGFKVSVQPNLLFDRLVPGNQVEKEAWVVNESDKYTFILDTLVLKNNKSGFKISGITFPDTIHPTEASHFYVGFIANEVGTFVDSIGISASNLLSFSSELKADVISSVKDFSGNVSSDSFHIDVLKPNPASGEFVEVIISNQTHDDLQLNLYNEIGGLITKLNINKNELPNNSFKLNINDLQSGFYYIECASGNQNARNKFIIIR
;
A
#
# COMPACT_ATOMS: atom_id res chain seq x y z
N LEU A 1 -45.99 -45.84 24.34
CA LEU A 1 -47.33 -46.23 24.88
C LEU A 1 -47.25 -47.71 25.29
N PRO A 2 -47.83 -48.11 26.44
CA PRO A 2 -47.07 -48.60 27.59
C PRO A 2 -47.55 -49.96 28.16
N GLN A 3 -46.82 -50.57 29.12
CA GLN A 3 -47.31 -51.04 30.45
C GLN A 3 -46.40 -52.05 31.20
N HIS A 4 -46.04 -51.69 32.45
CA HIS A 4 -45.99 -52.45 33.74
C HIS A 4 -45.19 -53.78 33.90
N ARG A 5 -44.59 -54.20 35.04
CA ARG A 5 -44.71 -54.01 36.54
C ARG A 5 -43.38 -54.48 37.23
N GLU A 6 -42.83 -53.79 38.24
CA GLU A 6 -42.83 -54.09 39.72
C GLU A 6 -42.37 -55.50 40.19
N ASP A 7 -41.21 -55.62 40.90
CA ASP A 7 -41.06 -55.58 42.39
C ASP A 7 -39.85 -56.38 42.98
N GLY A 8 -39.16 -55.74 43.94
CA GLY A 8 -38.75 -56.30 45.26
C GLY A 8 -37.47 -57.17 45.42
N ASN A 9 -36.40 -56.64 46.04
CA ASN A 9 -36.10 -56.83 47.48
C ASN A 9 -34.69 -56.40 47.91
N SER A 10 -34.65 -55.74 49.07
CA SER A 10 -33.52 -55.23 49.84
C SER A 10 -32.76 -56.30 50.64
N LYS A 11 -31.45 -56.09 50.88
CA LYS A 11 -30.75 -56.57 52.09
C LYS A 11 -29.78 -55.53 52.64
N ILE A 12 -29.96 -55.28 53.94
CA ILE A 12 -29.19 -54.49 54.90
C ILE A 12 -27.99 -55.33 55.41
N ILE A 13 -26.93 -54.68 55.92
CA ILE A 13 -26.01 -55.01 57.05
C ILE A 13 -24.78 -54.09 56.87
N GLU A 14 -24.68 -52.96 57.57
CA GLU A 14 -24.17 -52.68 58.94
C GLU A 14 -22.76 -52.08 58.91
N ILE A 15 -22.65 -50.97 59.64
CA ILE A 15 -21.45 -50.16 59.89
C ILE A 15 -21.01 -50.48 61.33
N GLU A 16 -19.73 -50.78 61.53
CA GLU A 16 -19.09 -50.69 62.84
C GLU A 16 -18.17 -49.45 62.91
N SER A 17 -18.38 -48.69 63.98
CA SER A 17 -17.63 -47.53 64.43
C SER A 17 -16.73 -47.90 65.62
N VAL A 18 -15.54 -47.30 65.77
CA VAL A 18 -14.93 -46.97 67.09
C VAL A 18 -14.00 -45.73 66.99
N PRO A 19 -13.87 -44.88 68.04
CA PRO A 19 -13.59 -43.43 67.97
C PRO A 19 -12.35 -42.92 68.76
N GLY A 20 -12.09 -41.59 68.75
CA GLY A 20 -11.11 -40.96 69.66
C GLY A 20 -10.95 -39.41 69.65
N VAL A 21 -11.77 -38.70 70.44
CA VAL A 21 -11.49 -37.54 71.36
C VAL A 21 -10.74 -36.25 70.89
N THR A 22 -11.55 -35.19 70.65
CA THR A 22 -11.62 -33.74 71.10
C THR A 22 -10.43 -32.98 71.80
N PRO A 23 -10.52 -31.66 72.13
CA PRO A 23 -10.14 -30.49 71.30
C PRO A 23 -9.20 -29.46 72.01
N GLY A 24 -8.68 -28.44 71.32
CA GLY A 24 -7.86 -27.39 71.98
C GLY A 24 -7.71 -26.08 71.19
N ILE A 25 -8.25 -25.02 71.76
CA ILE A 25 -8.23 -23.60 71.36
C ILE A 25 -6.85 -22.98 71.69
N ASP A 26 -6.27 -22.11 70.84
CA ASP A 26 -5.92 -20.73 71.25
C ASP A 26 -5.51 -19.80 70.10
N ILE A 27 -5.90 -18.54 70.26
CA ILE A 27 -5.66 -17.39 69.40
C ILE A 27 -4.44 -16.64 69.96
N THR A 28 -3.44 -16.32 69.15
CA THR A 28 -2.61 -15.14 69.44
C THR A 28 -1.98 -14.52 68.20
N CYS A 29 -2.20 -13.22 68.09
CA CYS A 29 -1.77 -12.31 67.05
C CYS A 29 -0.37 -11.74 67.40
N MET A 30 0.63 -11.80 66.51
CA MET A 30 1.76 -10.85 66.53
C MET A 30 2.38 -10.62 65.15
N LYS A 31 2.82 -9.37 64.99
CA LYS A 31 3.23 -8.63 63.79
C LYS A 31 4.60 -9.03 63.20
N LYS A 32 4.72 -8.78 61.89
CA LYS A 32 5.92 -8.35 61.11
C LYS A 32 7.13 -9.30 61.07
N ARG A 33 7.43 -9.86 59.88
CA ARG A 33 8.50 -9.37 58.99
C ARG A 33 8.56 -10.19 57.68
N SER A 34 9.05 -9.50 56.67
CA SER A 34 9.22 -9.82 55.26
C SER A 34 10.16 -10.99 54.92
N LEU A 35 9.95 -11.48 53.69
CA LEU A 35 10.86 -12.15 52.73
C LEU A 35 10.59 -13.64 52.45
N PHE A 36 10.21 -13.84 51.17
CA PHE A 36 10.68 -14.85 50.23
C PHE A 36 10.09 -16.27 50.17
N GLU A 37 9.88 -16.63 48.90
CA GLU A 37 9.80 -17.95 48.24
C GLU A 37 8.47 -18.70 48.06
N LEU A 38 8.21 -18.90 46.76
CA LEU A 38 7.33 -19.85 46.10
C LEU A 38 7.44 -21.28 46.66
N ARG A 39 6.30 -21.98 46.80
CA ARG A 39 5.91 -23.14 45.96
C ARG A 39 4.58 -23.77 46.43
N PHE A 40 3.63 -23.84 45.50
CA PHE A 40 2.88 -25.03 45.06
C PHE A 40 2.18 -25.95 46.09
N ILE A 41 0.84 -26.06 45.98
CA ILE A 41 0.05 -27.28 45.62
C ILE A 41 -1.41 -27.23 46.15
N TYR A 42 -2.35 -27.30 45.19
CA TYR A 42 -3.62 -28.04 45.13
C TYR A 42 -4.50 -28.26 46.38
N PHE A 43 -5.83 -27.99 46.30
CA PHE A 43 -6.89 -28.82 45.67
C PHE A 43 -8.28 -28.55 46.31
N ILE A 44 -9.32 -28.70 45.47
CA ILE A 44 -10.72 -29.14 45.73
C ILE A 44 -11.83 -28.07 45.76
N LYS A 45 -12.46 -27.95 44.58
CA LYS A 45 -13.89 -28.21 44.28
C LYS A 45 -14.91 -27.95 45.40
N ILE A 46 -15.78 -26.97 45.19
CA ILE A 46 -17.20 -27.07 45.57
C ILE A 46 -18.07 -26.62 44.39
N LYS A 47 -18.91 -27.55 43.94
CA LYS A 47 -20.05 -27.36 43.04
C LYS A 47 -21.17 -26.74 43.89
N ILE A 48 -21.65 -25.53 43.59
CA ILE A 48 -22.91 -25.01 44.15
C ILE A 48 -23.79 -24.56 43.00
N ASN A 49 -24.96 -25.19 42.91
CA ASN A 49 -26.07 -24.86 42.04
C ASN A 49 -26.55 -23.43 42.29
N PHE A 50 -26.90 -22.73 41.20
CA PHE A 50 -27.55 -21.42 41.25
C PHE A 50 -28.87 -21.50 42.04
N ILE A 51 -28.94 -20.74 43.12
CA ILE A 51 -30.19 -20.24 43.71
C ILE A 51 -30.07 -18.71 43.62
N GLU A 52 -30.91 -18.10 42.79
CA GLU A 52 -31.11 -16.65 42.76
C GLU A 52 -31.94 -16.20 43.97
N ILE A 53 -31.38 -15.35 44.83
CA ILE A 53 -32.13 -14.34 45.62
C ILE A 53 -31.24 -13.08 45.71
N PRO A 54 -31.77 -11.84 45.53
CA PRO A 54 -30.97 -10.66 45.25
C PRO A 54 -30.56 -9.89 46.51
N LEU A 55 -29.33 -9.35 46.53
CA LEU A 55 -28.90 -8.37 47.53
C LEU A 55 -28.21 -7.16 46.88
N GLN A 56 -29.00 -6.08 46.85
CA GLN A 56 -28.73 -4.65 46.77
C GLN A 56 -27.35 -4.12 46.32
N LYS A 57 -27.42 -3.35 45.22
CA LYS A 57 -26.46 -2.35 44.73
C LYS A 57 -26.01 -1.37 45.81
N LYS A 58 -24.74 -1.47 46.22
CA LYS A 58 -23.86 -0.33 46.49
C LYS A 58 -22.42 -0.86 46.49
N TYR A 59 -21.51 -0.18 45.78
CA TYR A 59 -20.05 -0.42 45.70
C TYR A 59 -19.46 -1.19 44.49
N GLU A 60 -20.08 -1.21 43.31
CA GLU A 60 -19.41 -1.74 42.09
C GLU A 60 -18.41 -0.76 41.42
N GLY A 61 -18.50 0.54 41.68
CA GLY A 61 -17.70 1.55 40.95
C GLY A 61 -16.22 1.64 41.36
N CYS A 62 -15.86 1.23 42.58
CA CYS A 62 -14.50 1.40 43.10
C CYS A 62 -13.60 0.18 42.86
N PHE A 63 -14.17 -1.03 42.80
CA PHE A 63 -13.42 -2.27 42.60
C PHE A 63 -12.95 -2.48 41.14
N MET A 64 -13.68 -1.97 40.15
CA MET A 64 -13.26 -2.06 38.74
C MET A 64 -12.07 -1.15 38.40
N LYS A 65 -12.02 0.08 38.93
CA LYS A 65 -10.88 0.97 38.69
C LYS A 65 -9.59 0.46 39.33
N LEU A 66 -9.67 -0.14 40.52
CA LEU A 66 -8.50 -0.72 41.19
C LEU A 66 -7.97 -1.96 40.46
N LYS A 67 -8.85 -2.84 39.95
CA LYS A 67 -8.44 -3.99 39.12
C LYS A 67 -7.82 -3.55 37.79
N PHE A 68 -8.36 -2.50 37.16
CA PHE A 68 -7.82 -1.98 35.90
C PHE A 68 -6.43 -1.36 36.07
N TYR A 69 -6.20 -0.58 37.13
CA TYR A 69 -4.87 -0.02 37.42
C TYR A 69 -3.85 -1.09 37.84
N ILE A 70 -4.26 -2.12 38.58
CA ILE A 70 -3.37 -3.24 38.94
C ILE A 70 -2.97 -4.04 37.69
N VAL A 71 -3.91 -4.32 36.77
CA VAL A 71 -3.61 -5.00 35.50
C VAL A 71 -2.70 -4.14 34.62
N LEU A 72 -2.92 -2.82 34.57
CA LEU A 72 -2.07 -1.90 33.81
C LEU A 72 -0.64 -1.83 34.38
N ILE A 73 -0.50 -1.79 35.71
CA ILE A 73 0.80 -1.76 36.39
C ILE A 73 1.53 -3.10 36.22
N ILE A 74 0.81 -4.24 36.25
CA ILE A 74 1.38 -5.56 35.97
C ILE A 74 1.85 -5.63 34.52
N LEU A 75 1.05 -5.17 33.56
CA LEU A 75 1.44 -5.11 32.14
C LEU A 75 2.64 -4.18 31.90
N LEU A 76 2.68 -3.00 32.53
CA LEU A 76 3.82 -2.09 32.48
C LEU A 76 5.09 -2.69 33.10
N TYR A 77 4.95 -3.40 34.23
CA TYR A 77 6.06 -4.08 34.91
C TYR A 77 6.62 -5.26 34.09
N TYR A 78 5.78 -5.99 33.36
CA TYR A 78 6.22 -7.03 32.43
C TYR A 78 6.86 -6.45 31.15
N SER A 79 6.38 -5.31 30.64
CA SER A 79 7.01 -4.65 29.48
C SER A 79 8.36 -4.01 29.79
N LEU A 80 8.58 -3.58 31.04
CA LEU A 80 9.84 -2.96 31.48
C LEU A 80 10.92 -3.98 31.89
N ASN A 81 10.56 -5.26 32.10
CA ASN A 81 11.48 -6.33 32.51
C ASN A 81 11.57 -7.49 31.50
N ALA A 82 10.97 -7.36 30.31
CA ALA A 82 11.18 -8.32 29.23
C ALA A 82 12.58 -8.10 28.64
N GLU A 83 13.56 -8.88 29.09
CA GLU A 83 14.85 -8.94 28.40
C GLU A 83 14.64 -9.40 26.93
N PRO A 84 15.31 -8.77 25.95
CA PRO A 84 15.20 -9.13 24.52
C PRO A 84 15.68 -10.56 24.20
N LYS A 85 16.18 -11.31 25.18
CA LYS A 85 16.62 -12.71 25.03
C LYS A 85 15.49 -13.74 25.00
N ASN A 86 14.26 -13.39 25.39
CA ASN A 86 13.13 -14.33 25.38
C ASN A 86 12.31 -14.32 24.08
N LEU A 87 12.34 -13.23 23.30
CA LEU A 87 11.70 -13.18 21.98
C LEU A 87 12.40 -14.12 20.98
N LEU A 88 13.73 -14.13 20.98
CA LEU A 88 14.54 -15.03 20.16
C LEU A 88 14.26 -16.51 20.49
N LYS A 89 14.03 -16.86 21.76
CA LYS A 89 13.68 -18.24 22.16
C LYS A 89 12.28 -18.66 21.71
N ILE A 90 11.33 -17.73 21.66
CA ILE A 90 9.95 -18.00 21.20
C ILE A 90 9.92 -18.08 19.67
N GLU A 91 10.62 -17.19 18.96
CA GLU A 91 10.81 -17.30 17.50
C GLU A 91 11.54 -18.61 17.14
N THR A 92 12.61 -18.97 17.84
CA THR A 92 13.32 -20.24 17.59
C THR A 92 12.42 -21.46 17.85
N GLN A 93 11.57 -21.43 18.88
CA GLN A 93 10.62 -22.52 19.17
C GLN A 93 9.43 -22.60 18.20
N ILE A 94 9.03 -21.47 17.59
CA ILE A 94 8.01 -21.45 16.53
C ILE A 94 8.63 -21.93 15.22
N ILE A 95 9.85 -21.49 14.90
CA ILE A 95 10.63 -21.94 13.74
C ILE A 95 10.93 -23.44 13.85
N GLU A 96 11.35 -23.95 15.01
CA GLU A 96 11.56 -25.39 15.25
C GLU A 96 10.26 -26.20 15.11
N LYS A 97 9.10 -25.63 15.47
CA LYS A 97 7.80 -26.30 15.31
C LYS A 97 7.29 -26.31 13.87
N PHE A 98 7.59 -25.28 13.08
CA PHE A 98 7.21 -25.21 11.68
C PHE A 98 8.18 -26.03 10.80
N SER A 99 9.49 -26.03 11.12
CA SER A 99 10.50 -26.78 10.38
C SER A 99 10.48 -28.28 10.68
N SER A 100 10.14 -28.70 11.91
CA SER A 100 10.17 -30.14 12.25
C SER A 100 9.03 -30.98 11.67
N SER A 101 7.97 -30.37 11.11
CA SER A 101 6.79 -31.10 10.62
C SER A 101 6.67 -31.21 9.10
N LEU A 102 7.51 -30.52 8.32
CA LEU A 102 7.26 -30.30 6.89
C LEU A 102 8.40 -30.73 5.97
N GLY A 103 8.07 -31.53 4.95
CA GLY A 103 8.97 -31.90 3.85
C GLY A 103 9.63 -33.27 3.93
N SER A 104 9.90 -33.73 5.15
CA SER A 104 10.43 -35.07 5.45
C SER A 104 9.45 -35.85 6.34
N SER A 105 8.17 -35.57 6.22
CA SER A 105 7.12 -36.25 6.98
C SER A 105 6.00 -36.64 6.02
N ASN A 106 4.91 -37.17 6.55
CA ASN A 106 3.74 -37.56 5.77
C ASN A 106 2.80 -36.37 5.51
N GLU A 107 3.11 -35.19 6.08
CA GLU A 107 2.44 -33.94 5.75
C GLU A 107 3.06 -33.36 4.47
N GLY A 108 2.22 -32.91 3.54
CA GLY A 108 2.66 -32.31 2.29
C GLY A 108 1.56 -31.48 1.62
N LYS A 109 1.88 -30.84 0.50
CA LYS A 109 0.95 -29.97 -0.24
C LYS A 109 0.37 -30.61 -1.50
N GLU A 110 0.97 -31.67 -2.03
CA GLU A 110 0.55 -32.38 -3.25
C GLU A 110 0.71 -33.90 -3.08
N PHE A 111 -0.31 -34.66 -3.49
CA PHE A 111 -0.39 -36.11 -3.40
C PHE A 111 -1.02 -36.70 -4.66
N TRP A 112 -0.52 -37.85 -5.07
CA TRP A 112 -1.11 -38.70 -6.10
C TRP A 112 -1.38 -40.09 -5.52
N LEU A 113 -2.61 -40.57 -5.66
CA LEU A 113 -3.02 -41.87 -5.12
C LEU A 113 -4.05 -42.56 -6.01
N THR A 114 -4.37 -43.82 -5.72
CA THR A 114 -5.40 -44.58 -6.44
C THR A 114 -6.02 -45.65 -5.55
N PHE A 115 -7.23 -46.09 -5.88
CA PHE A 115 -7.84 -47.27 -5.29
C PHE A 115 -7.89 -48.40 -6.32
N ASN A 116 -7.32 -49.54 -5.99
CA ASN A 116 -7.37 -50.71 -6.85
C ASN A 116 -8.73 -51.41 -6.78
N PRO A 117 -9.09 -52.21 -7.81
CA PRO A 117 -10.35 -52.94 -7.82
C PRO A 117 -10.52 -53.84 -6.60
N THR A 118 -11.73 -53.89 -6.06
CA THR A 118 -12.11 -54.70 -4.90
C THR A 118 -13.51 -55.29 -5.05
N LEU A 119 -13.92 -56.16 -4.12
CA LEU A 119 -15.26 -56.71 -4.06
C LEU A 119 -16.25 -55.69 -3.48
N GLU A 120 -16.93 -54.98 -4.37
CA GLU A 120 -17.89 -53.93 -4.01
C GLU A 120 -19.20 -54.51 -3.45
N SER A 121 -19.79 -53.84 -2.45
CA SER A 121 -21.12 -54.15 -1.90
C SER A 121 -21.85 -52.89 -1.44
N SER A 122 -23.19 -52.90 -1.51
CA SER A 122 -23.99 -51.78 -0.98
C SER A 122 -24.03 -51.80 0.54
N GLY A 123 -24.00 -50.62 1.16
CA GLY A 123 -24.06 -50.45 2.62
C GLY A 123 -23.84 -49.00 3.03
N PHE A 124 -24.35 -48.61 4.20
CA PHE A 124 -24.06 -47.30 4.77
C PHE A 124 -22.58 -47.23 5.19
N GLY A 125 -21.87 -46.19 4.76
CA GLY A 125 -20.44 -46.04 5.02
C GLY A 125 -19.53 -46.85 4.08
N ASN A 126 -20.08 -47.65 3.14
CA ASN A 126 -19.27 -48.38 2.16
C ASN A 126 -18.76 -47.44 1.06
N GLY A 127 -17.49 -47.59 0.67
CA GLY A 127 -16.86 -46.81 -0.40
C GLY A 127 -15.37 -46.64 -0.21
N HIS A 128 -14.81 -45.72 -0.99
CA HIS A 128 -13.42 -45.28 -0.88
C HIS A 128 -13.39 -43.95 -0.13
N LYS A 129 -12.85 -43.98 1.08
CA LYS A 129 -12.76 -42.84 1.99
C LYS A 129 -11.36 -42.26 1.93
N ILE A 130 -11.29 -40.94 1.87
CA ILE A 130 -10.05 -40.17 2.00
C ILE A 130 -10.23 -39.25 3.19
N PHE A 131 -9.42 -39.46 4.23
CA PHE A 131 -9.36 -38.58 5.39
C PHE A 131 -8.28 -37.54 5.16
N VAL A 132 -8.66 -36.27 5.23
CA VAL A 132 -7.75 -35.13 5.06
C VAL A 132 -7.69 -34.39 6.38
N TYR A 133 -6.48 -34.18 6.90
CA TYR A 133 -6.21 -33.43 8.12
C TYR A 133 -5.27 -32.26 7.84
N SER A 134 -5.45 -31.12 8.51
CA SER A 134 -4.44 -30.06 8.54
C SER A 134 -4.36 -29.39 9.91
N GLN A 135 -3.16 -28.97 10.30
CA GLN A 135 -2.97 -28.12 11.49
C GLN A 135 -3.32 -26.65 11.21
N TYR A 136 -3.50 -26.31 9.94
CA TYR A 136 -3.73 -24.95 9.45
C TYR A 136 -5.10 -24.83 8.80
N GLU A 137 -5.60 -23.60 8.72
CA GLU A 137 -6.71 -23.34 7.81
C GLU A 137 -6.19 -23.49 6.38
N THR A 138 -6.87 -24.31 5.57
CA THR A 138 -6.42 -24.60 4.22
C THR A 138 -7.55 -24.99 3.29
N ARG A 139 -7.36 -24.69 2.02
CA ARG A 139 -8.22 -25.15 0.93
C ARG A 139 -7.54 -26.34 0.26
N VAL A 140 -8.30 -27.42 0.10
CA VAL A 140 -7.86 -28.65 -0.56
C VAL A 140 -8.70 -28.89 -1.79
N ILE A 141 -8.04 -29.22 -2.90
CA ILE A 141 -8.67 -29.61 -4.16
C ILE A 141 -8.31 -31.07 -4.41
N LEU A 142 -9.34 -31.87 -4.69
CA LEU A 142 -9.23 -33.23 -5.16
C LEU A 142 -9.76 -33.29 -6.59
N GLU A 143 -8.99 -33.87 -7.50
CA GLU A 143 -9.42 -34.07 -8.89
C GLU A 143 -9.04 -35.46 -9.43
N VAL A 144 -9.83 -35.92 -10.40
CA VAL A 144 -9.53 -37.11 -11.22
C VAL A 144 -9.73 -36.70 -12.68
N PRO A 145 -8.70 -36.16 -13.35
CA PRO A 145 -8.83 -35.51 -14.66
C PRO A 145 -9.44 -36.41 -15.74
N GLY A 146 -8.99 -37.68 -15.82
CA GLY A 146 -9.49 -38.68 -16.78
C GLY A 146 -10.95 -39.09 -16.56
N LYS A 147 -11.53 -38.72 -15.41
CA LYS A 147 -12.95 -38.92 -15.08
C LYS A 147 -13.74 -37.60 -15.06
N GLY A 148 -13.11 -36.46 -15.32
CA GLY A 148 -13.74 -35.14 -15.24
C GLY A 148 -14.29 -34.79 -13.85
N TYR A 149 -13.70 -35.36 -12.79
CA TYR A 149 -14.16 -35.15 -11.42
C TYR A 149 -13.29 -34.11 -10.71
N THR A 150 -13.92 -33.16 -10.04
CA THR A 150 -13.24 -32.23 -9.13
C THR A 150 -14.11 -31.96 -7.92
N GLN A 151 -13.49 -31.86 -6.75
CA GLN A 151 -14.13 -31.49 -5.50
C GLN A 151 -13.19 -30.56 -4.73
N GLN A 152 -13.76 -29.51 -4.16
CA GLN A 152 -13.04 -28.61 -3.28
C GLN A 152 -13.60 -28.72 -1.86
N ILE A 153 -12.71 -28.80 -0.88
CA ILE A 153 -13.05 -28.72 0.55
C ILE A 153 -12.20 -27.66 1.25
N TYR A 154 -12.74 -27.10 2.32
CA TYR A 154 -12.04 -26.18 3.22
C TYR A 154 -11.88 -26.87 4.57
N LEU A 155 -10.69 -26.82 5.17
CA LEU A 155 -10.44 -27.32 6.52
C LEU A 155 -10.11 -26.16 7.45
N ASN A 156 -10.71 -26.18 8.64
CA ASN A 156 -10.27 -25.36 9.75
C ASN A 156 -9.01 -25.99 10.41
N PRO A 157 -8.24 -25.21 11.19
CA PRO A 157 -7.09 -25.74 11.93
C PRO A 157 -7.48 -26.93 12.83
N ASN A 158 -6.71 -28.01 12.74
CA ASN A 158 -6.88 -29.26 13.50
C ASN A 158 -8.19 -30.02 13.20
N GLU A 159 -8.79 -29.81 12.04
CA GLU A 159 -9.98 -30.53 11.57
C GLU A 159 -9.59 -31.74 10.70
N VAL A 160 -10.39 -32.82 10.76
CA VAL A 160 -10.38 -33.90 9.76
C VAL A 160 -11.65 -33.83 8.93
N LYS A 161 -11.53 -33.92 7.61
CA LYS A 161 -12.66 -34.13 6.70
C LYS A 161 -12.55 -35.47 5.98
N GLU A 162 -13.69 -36.17 5.89
CA GLU A 162 -13.85 -37.38 5.08
C GLU A 162 -14.39 -37.00 3.70
N ILE A 163 -13.73 -37.48 2.65
CA ILE A 163 -14.24 -37.46 1.28
C ILE A 163 -14.57 -38.91 0.90
N ILE A 164 -15.83 -39.17 0.54
CA ILE A 164 -16.26 -40.49 0.04
C ILE A 164 -16.36 -40.44 -1.48
N LEU A 165 -15.53 -41.23 -2.16
CA LEU A 165 -15.58 -41.42 -3.60
C LEU A 165 -16.32 -42.70 -3.95
N SER A 166 -17.19 -42.63 -4.97
CA SER A 166 -17.77 -43.83 -5.57
C SER A 166 -16.69 -44.64 -6.30
N ALA A 167 -16.86 -45.97 -6.38
CA ALA A 167 -15.94 -46.86 -7.10
C ALA A 167 -15.68 -46.42 -8.55
N ALA A 168 -16.67 -45.81 -9.23
CA ALA A 168 -16.53 -45.34 -10.61
C ALA A 168 -15.56 -44.16 -10.76
N ILE A 169 -15.38 -43.36 -9.70
CA ILE A 169 -14.43 -42.25 -9.66
C ILE A 169 -13.08 -42.71 -9.11
N ALA A 170 -13.09 -43.50 -8.04
CA ALA A 170 -11.90 -43.86 -7.29
C ALA A 170 -11.01 -44.91 -7.96
N GLN A 171 -11.60 -45.85 -8.71
CA GLN A 171 -10.89 -46.97 -9.32
C GLN A 171 -10.65 -46.74 -10.82
N CYS A 172 -9.52 -47.22 -11.34
CA CYS A 172 -9.22 -47.15 -12.77
C CYS A 172 -10.27 -47.88 -13.62
N TYR A 173 -10.71 -49.05 -13.14
CA TYR A 173 -11.80 -49.84 -13.68
C TYR A 173 -12.49 -50.65 -12.57
N ARG A 174 -13.67 -51.19 -12.86
CA ARG A 174 -14.46 -52.00 -11.92
C ARG A 174 -14.63 -53.42 -12.44
N LYS A 175 -14.68 -54.40 -11.54
CA LYS A 175 -15.00 -55.79 -11.89
C LYS A 175 -15.73 -56.54 -10.78
N ASN A 176 -16.47 -57.57 -11.20
CA ASN A 176 -17.03 -58.59 -10.30
C ASN A 176 -16.05 -59.74 -10.07
N ALA A 177 -16.30 -60.54 -9.04
CA ALA A 177 -15.51 -61.72 -8.69
C ALA A 177 -15.34 -62.73 -9.86
N ASN A 178 -16.38 -62.91 -10.67
CA ASN A 178 -16.40 -63.85 -11.79
C ASN A 178 -15.89 -63.28 -13.13
N GLN A 179 -15.40 -62.04 -13.10
CA GLN A 179 -14.82 -61.39 -14.27
C GLN A 179 -13.31 -61.43 -14.16
N ARG A 180 -12.67 -61.90 -15.24
CA ARG A 180 -11.22 -61.84 -15.41
C ARG A 180 -10.74 -60.39 -15.29
N PRO A 181 -9.57 -60.11 -14.69
CA PRO A 181 -9.02 -58.76 -14.68
C PRO A 181 -8.78 -58.24 -16.09
N ALA A 182 -8.73 -56.91 -16.22
CA ALA A 182 -8.37 -56.27 -17.47
C ALA A 182 -6.91 -56.57 -17.81
N ASP A 183 -6.59 -56.55 -19.10
CA ASP A 183 -5.21 -56.61 -19.57
C ASP A 183 -4.39 -55.44 -19.04
N GLU A 184 -3.07 -55.61 -18.96
CA GLU A 184 -2.16 -54.54 -18.51
C GLU A 184 -2.25 -53.33 -19.45
N VAL A 185 -3.05 -52.34 -19.03
CA VAL A 185 -3.23 -51.07 -19.73
C VAL A 185 -2.88 -49.93 -18.78
N TYR A 186 -2.51 -48.80 -19.37
CA TYR A 186 -2.43 -47.55 -18.64
C TYR A 186 -3.75 -46.80 -18.78
N TYR A 187 -4.15 -46.13 -17.72
CA TYR A 187 -5.39 -45.39 -17.62
C TYR A 187 -5.06 -43.91 -17.56
N GLU A 188 -5.32 -43.22 -18.66
CA GLU A 188 -4.96 -41.81 -18.84
C GLU A 188 -5.70 -40.91 -17.83
N GLY A 189 -4.96 -40.15 -17.04
CA GLY A 189 -5.50 -39.20 -16.06
C GLY A 189 -6.38 -39.80 -14.95
N ASN A 190 -6.38 -41.12 -14.73
CA ASN A 190 -7.25 -41.77 -13.74
C ASN A 190 -6.72 -41.74 -12.30
N ALA A 191 -5.52 -41.20 -12.07
CA ALA A 191 -5.01 -41.03 -10.71
C ALA A 191 -5.78 -39.94 -9.96
N ILE A 192 -5.91 -40.11 -8.65
CA ILE A 192 -6.50 -39.10 -7.77
C ILE A 192 -5.40 -38.12 -7.39
N HIS A 193 -5.57 -36.86 -7.77
CA HIS A 193 -4.67 -35.76 -7.43
C HIS A 193 -5.27 -34.93 -6.30
N ILE A 194 -4.52 -34.74 -5.23
CA ILE A 194 -4.94 -33.92 -4.10
C ILE A 194 -3.87 -32.87 -3.84
N TYR A 195 -4.24 -31.60 -3.85
CA TYR A 195 -3.31 -30.50 -3.59
C TYR A 195 -3.94 -29.38 -2.75
N SER A 196 -3.09 -28.64 -2.04
CA SER A 196 -3.50 -27.71 -1.00
C SER A 196 -2.54 -26.52 -0.87
N VAL A 197 -3.01 -25.44 -0.22
CA VAL A 197 -2.19 -24.25 0.04
C VAL A 197 -1.26 -24.47 1.22
N SER A 198 -1.84 -24.91 2.34
CA SER A 198 -1.10 -25.31 3.54
C SER A 198 -1.07 -26.84 3.65
N PRO A 199 -0.04 -27.40 4.29
CA PRO A 199 0.18 -28.84 4.37
C PRO A 199 -0.99 -29.65 4.94
N VAL A 200 -1.18 -30.84 4.39
CA VAL A 200 -2.20 -31.80 4.82
C VAL A 200 -1.62 -33.20 5.00
N LEU A 201 -2.27 -34.00 5.84
CA LEU A 201 -2.04 -35.43 6.02
C LEU A 201 -3.22 -36.20 5.42
N ILE A 202 -2.93 -37.28 4.69
CA ILE A 202 -3.94 -38.02 3.93
C ILE A 202 -3.90 -39.52 4.25
N TYR A 203 -5.04 -40.06 4.68
CA TYR A 203 -5.25 -41.50 4.79
C TYR A 203 -6.30 -41.97 3.78
N ALA A 204 -5.98 -43.02 3.03
CA ALA A 204 -6.88 -43.65 2.09
C ALA A 204 -7.40 -44.96 2.68
N LEU A 205 -8.71 -45.16 2.69
CA LEU A 205 -9.34 -46.35 3.26
C LEU A 205 -10.42 -46.84 2.30
N THR A 206 -10.38 -48.11 1.95
CA THR A 206 -11.54 -48.75 1.30
C THR A 206 -12.30 -49.55 2.34
N VAL A 207 -13.63 -49.45 2.32
CA VAL A 207 -14.50 -50.24 3.19
C VAL A 207 -15.72 -50.73 2.42
N TYR A 208 -15.93 -52.03 2.41
CA TYR A 208 -17.11 -52.74 1.91
C TYR A 208 -17.40 -53.91 2.86
N ASN A 209 -18.61 -54.49 2.83
CA ASN A 209 -19.00 -55.56 3.76
C ASN A 209 -18.10 -56.81 3.76
N GLN A 210 -17.34 -57.03 2.68
CA GLN A 210 -16.45 -58.19 2.52
C GLN A 210 -15.02 -57.75 2.21
N GLY A 211 -14.64 -56.51 2.57
CA GLY A 211 -13.35 -55.99 2.15
C GLY A 211 -13.05 -54.63 2.73
N SER A 212 -12.10 -54.53 3.64
CA SER A 212 -11.54 -53.26 4.07
C SER A 212 -10.05 -53.34 4.22
N ASP A 213 -9.34 -52.31 3.77
CA ASP A 213 -7.96 -52.02 4.15
C ASP A 213 -7.64 -50.59 3.70
N GLY A 214 -6.52 -50.03 4.16
CA GLY A 214 -6.15 -48.66 3.87
C GLY A 214 -4.67 -48.41 3.99
N TYR A 215 -4.24 -47.24 3.54
CA TYR A 215 -2.85 -46.83 3.57
C TYR A 215 -2.70 -45.34 3.89
N LEU A 216 -1.52 -45.00 4.40
CA LEU A 216 -1.07 -43.62 4.53
C LEU A 216 -0.58 -43.14 3.16
N ALA A 217 -1.19 -42.07 2.63
CA ALA A 217 -0.75 -41.53 1.35
C ALA A 217 0.58 -40.77 1.51
N MET A 218 1.45 -40.91 0.52
CA MET A 218 2.77 -40.30 0.50
C MET A 218 2.75 -39.00 -0.32
N PRO A 219 3.34 -37.89 0.16
CA PRO A 219 3.41 -36.64 -0.59
C PRO A 219 4.41 -36.75 -1.75
N VAL A 220 4.23 -35.92 -2.78
CA VAL A 220 5.10 -35.90 -3.99
C VAL A 220 6.58 -35.67 -3.65
N THR A 221 6.87 -34.92 -2.58
CA THR A 221 8.23 -34.67 -2.08
C THR A 221 8.95 -35.92 -1.55
N ALA A 222 8.22 -36.99 -1.25
CA ALA A 222 8.74 -38.25 -0.73
C ALA A 222 8.91 -39.34 -1.80
N TYR A 223 8.50 -39.09 -3.04
CA TYR A 223 8.54 -40.10 -4.11
C TYR A 223 9.97 -40.48 -4.53
N GLY A 224 10.09 -41.68 -5.08
CA GLY A 224 11.34 -42.22 -5.61
C GLY A 224 11.21 -42.73 -7.02
N ARG A 225 12.29 -43.32 -7.52
CA ARG A 225 12.36 -43.90 -8.86
C ARG A 225 12.41 -45.42 -8.87
N TYR A 226 12.65 -46.03 -7.71
CA TYR A 226 12.81 -47.47 -7.58
C TYR A 226 11.94 -48.00 -6.46
N TYR A 227 11.08 -48.97 -6.80
CA TYR A 227 10.14 -49.61 -5.88
C TYR A 227 10.14 -51.12 -6.08
N VAL A 228 9.67 -51.82 -5.05
CA VAL A 228 9.44 -53.27 -5.07
C VAL A 228 8.00 -53.51 -4.67
N ALA A 229 7.28 -54.25 -5.50
CA ALA A 229 5.89 -54.58 -5.21
C ALA A 229 5.79 -55.66 -4.13
N SER A 230 4.79 -55.51 -3.27
CA SER A 230 4.32 -56.50 -2.33
C SER A 230 2.88 -56.87 -2.67
N SER A 231 2.63 -58.15 -2.82
CA SER A 231 1.30 -58.71 -3.06
C SER A 231 1.10 -59.83 -2.06
N TRP A 232 -0.01 -60.54 -2.16
CA TRP A 232 -0.22 -61.85 -1.58
C TRP A 232 -0.71 -62.83 -2.65
N TYR A 233 -0.86 -64.10 -2.30
CA TYR A 233 -1.30 -65.14 -3.22
C TYR A 233 -2.77 -64.94 -3.65
N ASP A 234 -3.02 -65.16 -4.94
CA ASP A 234 -4.37 -65.28 -5.50
C ASP A 234 -5.00 -66.60 -5.03
N VAL A 235 -6.07 -66.49 -4.24
CA VAL A 235 -6.77 -67.64 -3.63
C VAL A 235 -7.91 -68.17 -4.50
N SER A 236 -8.12 -67.62 -5.70
CA SER A 236 -9.19 -68.05 -6.60
C SER A 236 -8.83 -69.30 -7.40
N ASP A 237 -9.84 -69.94 -7.99
CA ASP A 237 -9.65 -71.04 -8.93
C ASP A 237 -9.05 -70.59 -10.28
N ASN A 238 -9.00 -69.26 -10.50
CA ASN A 238 -8.62 -68.58 -11.74
C ASN A 238 -9.28 -69.20 -12.99
N SER A 239 -10.52 -69.64 -12.85
CA SER A 239 -11.33 -70.22 -13.93
C SER A 239 -12.74 -69.64 -13.96
N ASN A 240 -13.46 -69.69 -12.83
CA ASN A 240 -14.77 -69.08 -12.67
C ASN A 240 -14.70 -67.82 -11.81
N LEU A 241 -13.74 -67.76 -10.88
CA LEU A 241 -13.50 -66.64 -9.98
C LEU A 241 -12.07 -66.13 -10.17
N TYR A 242 -11.88 -64.83 -10.00
CA TYR A 242 -10.61 -64.14 -10.24
C TYR A 242 -10.35 -63.13 -9.10
N TYR A 243 -9.35 -63.43 -8.28
CA TYR A 243 -8.96 -62.61 -7.12
C TYR A 243 -7.50 -62.14 -7.22
N PRO A 244 -7.17 -61.38 -8.28
CA PRO A 244 -5.80 -61.05 -8.60
C PRO A 244 -5.17 -60.12 -7.54
N GLY A 245 -3.85 -60.23 -7.41
CA GLY A 245 -3.02 -59.12 -6.92
C GLY A 245 -2.96 -58.01 -7.95
N TYR A 246 -2.82 -56.77 -7.49
CA TYR A 246 -2.64 -55.58 -8.31
C TYR A 246 -1.40 -54.80 -7.90
N VAL A 247 -0.73 -54.22 -8.89
CA VAL A 247 0.31 -53.20 -8.72
C VAL A 247 -0.08 -52.02 -9.59
N ALA A 248 -0.34 -50.87 -8.96
CA ALA A 248 -0.65 -49.62 -9.64
C ALA A 248 0.55 -48.68 -9.56
N ILE A 249 1.02 -48.22 -10.71
CA ILE A 249 2.14 -47.28 -10.84
C ILE A 249 1.58 -45.95 -11.32
N ILE A 250 1.80 -44.88 -10.55
CA ILE A 250 1.24 -43.55 -10.80
C ILE A 250 2.35 -42.58 -11.13
N THR A 251 2.15 -41.76 -12.18
CA THR A 251 3.15 -40.80 -12.64
C THR A 251 2.68 -39.35 -12.40
N PRO A 252 3.33 -38.58 -11.51
CA PRO A 252 3.00 -37.16 -11.27
C PRO A 252 3.63 -36.20 -12.28
N TYR A 253 4.45 -36.71 -13.22
CA TYR A 253 5.17 -35.92 -14.22
C TYR A 253 4.99 -36.48 -15.63
N ASP A 254 4.99 -35.59 -16.62
CA ASP A 254 4.92 -35.97 -18.03
C ASP A 254 6.18 -36.69 -18.52
N LEU A 255 6.02 -37.54 -19.54
CA LEU A 255 7.11 -38.27 -20.19
C LEU A 255 7.95 -39.09 -19.18
N THR A 256 7.24 -39.74 -18.25
CA THR A 256 7.85 -40.64 -17.28
C THR A 256 7.92 -42.03 -17.89
N ASN A 257 9.15 -42.52 -18.11
CA ASN A 257 9.42 -43.85 -18.64
C ASN A 257 9.55 -44.83 -17.49
N VAL A 258 8.60 -45.75 -17.38
CA VAL A 258 8.52 -46.80 -16.37
C VAL A 258 8.94 -48.13 -16.99
N THR A 259 9.77 -48.88 -16.27
CA THR A 259 10.06 -50.30 -16.52
C THR A 259 9.57 -51.10 -15.31
N PHE A 260 8.62 -52.00 -15.54
CA PHE A 260 8.17 -53.00 -14.57
C PHE A 260 8.76 -54.35 -14.96
N THR A 261 9.53 -54.98 -14.08
CA THR A 261 10.02 -56.35 -14.26
C THR A 261 9.28 -57.27 -13.30
N LEU A 262 8.60 -58.29 -13.85
CA LEU A 262 7.75 -59.18 -13.07
C LEU A 262 8.57 -60.07 -12.12
N GLY A 263 8.19 -60.07 -10.84
CA GLY A 263 8.66 -61.03 -9.83
C GLY A 263 7.62 -62.11 -9.56
N GLY A 264 7.63 -62.68 -8.36
CA GLY A 264 6.55 -63.52 -7.87
C GLY A 264 6.97 -64.94 -7.56
N ASN A 265 6.19 -65.92 -8.01
CA ASN A 265 6.45 -67.34 -7.78
C ASN A 265 6.23 -68.15 -9.07
N GLY A 266 6.39 -69.47 -9.00
CA GLY A 266 6.26 -70.36 -10.16
C GLY A 266 4.87 -70.38 -10.83
N SER A 267 3.82 -69.93 -10.14
CA SER A 267 2.46 -69.80 -10.69
C SER A 267 2.16 -68.41 -11.24
N THR A 268 3.06 -67.45 -11.03
CA THR A 268 2.83 -66.04 -11.35
C THR A 268 2.93 -65.81 -12.85
N LYS A 269 1.93 -65.10 -13.37
CA LYS A 269 1.95 -64.47 -14.68
C LYS A 269 1.02 -63.26 -14.65
N THR A 270 1.19 -62.32 -15.57
CA THR A 270 0.21 -61.24 -15.74
C THR A 270 -0.99 -61.72 -16.57
N ASN A 271 -2.02 -60.89 -16.69
CA ASN A 271 -3.19 -61.22 -17.49
C ASN A 271 -2.86 -61.38 -18.98
N THR A 272 -1.88 -60.62 -19.52
CA THR A 272 -1.42 -60.82 -20.90
C THR A 272 -0.43 -61.98 -21.07
N GLY A 273 -0.04 -62.65 -19.97
CA GLY A 273 0.82 -63.84 -19.99
C GLY A 273 2.31 -63.57 -19.80
N LEU A 274 2.71 -62.38 -19.33
CA LEU A 274 4.09 -62.10 -18.94
C LEU A 274 4.51 -63.04 -17.80
N LEU A 275 5.69 -63.65 -17.91
CA LEU A 275 6.28 -64.54 -16.89
C LEU A 275 7.35 -63.81 -16.06
N PRO A 276 7.67 -64.28 -14.83
CA PRO A 276 8.69 -63.67 -13.99
C PRO A 276 10.03 -63.49 -14.72
N GLY A 277 10.65 -62.34 -14.54
CA GLY A 277 11.84 -61.87 -15.28
C GLY A 277 11.52 -61.11 -16.57
N GLY A 278 10.26 -61.11 -17.04
CA GLY A 278 9.81 -60.32 -18.18
C GLY A 278 9.54 -58.86 -17.84
N ASP A 279 9.74 -57.97 -18.83
CA ASP A 279 9.58 -56.52 -18.69
C ASP A 279 8.32 -55.98 -19.38
N ILE A 280 7.67 -55.01 -18.73
CA ILE A 280 6.76 -54.05 -19.35
C ILE A 280 7.43 -52.68 -19.32
N LYS A 281 7.53 -52.02 -20.47
CA LYS A 281 8.09 -50.67 -20.60
C LYS A 281 7.03 -49.72 -21.13
N LYS A 282 6.82 -48.60 -20.43
CA LYS A 282 5.77 -47.64 -20.77
C LYS A 282 6.22 -46.20 -20.56
N ALA A 283 5.95 -45.33 -21.52
CA ALA A 283 5.99 -43.89 -21.35
C ALA A 283 4.60 -43.41 -20.90
N MET A 284 4.54 -42.66 -19.82
CA MET A 284 3.31 -42.22 -19.15
C MET A 284 3.35 -40.71 -18.91
N PHE A 285 2.16 -40.11 -18.80
CA PHE A 285 1.96 -38.67 -18.58
C PHE A 285 1.47 -38.37 -17.16
N LYS A 286 1.47 -37.10 -16.78
CA LYS A 286 1.01 -36.67 -15.45
C LYS A 286 -0.43 -37.15 -15.21
N GLY A 287 -0.63 -37.87 -14.11
CA GLY A 287 -1.92 -38.41 -13.68
C GLY A 287 -2.30 -39.77 -14.26
N ASP A 288 -1.44 -40.38 -15.08
CA ASP A 288 -1.66 -41.73 -15.58
C ASP A 288 -1.45 -42.78 -14.50
N VAL A 289 -2.20 -43.89 -14.60
CA VAL A 289 -2.02 -45.09 -13.78
C VAL A 289 -1.76 -46.31 -14.67
N LEU A 290 -0.59 -46.95 -14.53
CA LEU A 290 -0.31 -48.25 -15.12
C LEU A 290 -0.71 -49.32 -14.10
N LEU A 291 -1.80 -50.03 -14.37
CA LEU A 291 -2.34 -51.03 -13.47
C LEU A 291 -2.03 -52.44 -14.00
N ILE A 292 -1.28 -53.19 -13.22
CA ILE A 292 -0.83 -54.54 -13.54
C ILE A 292 -1.57 -55.50 -12.62
N SER A 293 -2.06 -56.60 -13.18
CA SER A 293 -2.78 -57.63 -12.42
C SER A 293 -2.13 -59.00 -12.58
N SER A 294 -2.18 -59.81 -11.52
CA SER A 294 -1.81 -61.21 -11.63
C SER A 294 -2.90 -62.00 -12.36
N SER A 295 -2.49 -63.11 -12.96
CA SER A 295 -3.38 -64.15 -13.42
C SER A 295 -2.77 -65.49 -13.03
N GLY A 296 -3.52 -66.37 -12.39
CA GLY A 296 -3.04 -67.69 -12.02
C GLY A 296 -3.45 -68.07 -10.61
N ASN A 297 -3.84 -69.33 -10.42
CA ASN A 297 -4.08 -69.87 -9.09
C ASN A 297 -2.77 -69.79 -8.29
N ARG A 298 -2.81 -69.18 -7.11
CA ARG A 298 -1.65 -68.87 -6.25
C ARG A 298 -0.61 -67.93 -6.88
N ALA A 299 -0.96 -67.16 -7.90
CA ALA A 299 -0.08 -66.12 -8.42
C ALA A 299 0.16 -65.04 -7.35
N ASP A 300 1.36 -64.46 -7.33
CA ASP A 300 1.78 -63.43 -6.37
C ASP A 300 2.69 -62.43 -7.08
N LEU A 301 2.36 -61.14 -7.08
CA LEU A 301 3.18 -60.11 -7.75
C LEU A 301 4.38 -59.64 -6.91
N SER A 302 4.58 -60.21 -5.73
CA SER A 302 5.67 -59.84 -4.81
C SER A 302 7.05 -59.94 -5.44
N GLY A 303 7.93 -59.02 -5.10
CA GLY A 303 9.31 -58.98 -5.61
C GLY A 303 9.46 -58.32 -6.98
N SER A 304 8.35 -58.01 -7.67
CA SER A 304 8.39 -57.25 -8.93
C SER A 304 9.07 -55.91 -8.74
N ARG A 305 9.88 -55.49 -9.72
CA ARG A 305 10.72 -54.30 -9.66
C ARG A 305 10.20 -53.21 -10.57
N ILE A 306 10.10 -51.99 -10.05
CA ILE A 306 9.61 -50.83 -10.80
C ILE A 306 10.68 -49.77 -10.81
N ILE A 307 11.19 -49.43 -12.00
CA ILE A 307 12.22 -48.41 -12.21
C ILE A 307 11.66 -47.34 -13.13
N ALA A 308 11.82 -46.07 -12.77
CA ALA A 308 11.43 -44.92 -13.58
C ALA A 308 12.56 -43.91 -13.77
N ASN A 309 12.49 -43.07 -14.81
CA ASN A 309 13.44 -41.97 -15.01
C ASN A 309 13.10 -40.72 -14.17
N LYS A 310 11.85 -40.56 -13.74
CA LYS A 310 11.35 -39.50 -12.85
C LYS A 310 10.63 -40.13 -11.65
N PRO A 311 10.46 -39.39 -10.54
CA PRO A 311 9.77 -39.94 -9.37
C PRO A 311 8.33 -40.37 -9.69
N ILE A 312 7.93 -41.50 -9.12
CA ILE A 312 6.62 -42.15 -9.25
C ILE A 312 6.12 -42.58 -7.87
N ILE A 313 4.89 -43.08 -7.79
CA ILE A 313 4.40 -43.75 -6.59
C ILE A 313 3.72 -45.08 -6.97
N VAL A 314 3.82 -46.08 -6.08
CA VAL A 314 3.33 -47.43 -6.33
C VAL A 314 2.38 -47.85 -5.21
N VAL A 315 1.21 -48.35 -5.57
CA VAL A 315 0.22 -48.91 -4.65
C VAL A 315 0.01 -50.37 -5.03
N SER A 316 0.18 -51.27 -4.07
CA SER A 316 -0.07 -52.69 -4.27
C SER A 316 -1.26 -53.14 -3.46
N SER A 317 -2.01 -54.11 -3.99
CA SER A 317 -3.20 -54.63 -3.34
C SER A 317 -3.51 -56.06 -3.76
N ASN A 318 -4.45 -56.69 -3.05
CA ASN A 318 -5.09 -57.93 -3.47
C ASN A 318 -6.60 -57.70 -3.52
N TYR A 319 -7.24 -58.11 -4.62
CA TYR A 319 -8.70 -57.97 -4.78
C TYR A 319 -9.46 -58.62 -3.63
N TYR A 320 -9.03 -59.82 -3.22
CA TYR A 320 -9.61 -60.62 -2.16
C TYR A 320 -8.66 -61.78 -1.79
N THR A 321 -8.30 -61.98 -0.53
CA THR A 321 -7.37 -63.04 -0.11
C THR A 321 -7.46 -63.38 1.39
N HIS A 322 -6.74 -64.41 1.85
CA HIS A 322 -6.62 -64.81 3.25
C HIS A 322 -5.16 -64.99 3.67
N ILE A 323 -4.89 -64.75 4.95
CA ILE A 323 -3.54 -64.76 5.52
C ILE A 323 -3.54 -65.60 6.81
N PRO A 324 -2.65 -66.60 6.98
CA PRO A 324 -1.69 -67.11 6.02
C PRO A 324 -2.36 -67.94 4.91
N GLN A 325 -1.59 -68.56 4.01
CA GLN A 325 -2.15 -69.45 2.98
C GLN A 325 -2.94 -70.64 3.55
N ASN A 326 -3.90 -71.14 2.76
CA ASN A 326 -4.72 -72.33 3.03
C ASN A 326 -5.82 -72.16 4.08
N GLN A 327 -6.20 -70.91 4.33
CA GLN A 327 -7.41 -70.59 5.08
C GLN A 327 -8.64 -70.66 4.17
N SER A 328 -9.82 -70.78 4.76
CA SER A 328 -11.07 -70.97 4.00
C SER A 328 -11.91 -69.69 3.98
N PHE A 329 -12.10 -69.04 5.13
CA PHE A 329 -12.89 -67.83 5.35
C PHE A 329 -12.64 -67.28 6.76
N PRO A 330 -12.58 -65.95 7.00
CA PRO A 330 -12.96 -64.90 6.07
C PRO A 330 -11.76 -64.34 5.30
N ASN A 331 -12.03 -63.93 4.07
CA ASN A 331 -11.05 -63.27 3.20
C ASN A 331 -11.26 -61.75 3.28
N ASN A 332 -10.22 -60.98 2.96
CA ASN A 332 -10.25 -59.52 2.92
C ASN A 332 -9.53 -58.98 1.69
N MET A 333 -9.77 -57.71 1.36
CA MET A 333 -8.84 -56.98 0.50
C MET A 333 -7.58 -56.62 1.30
N LEU A 334 -6.44 -56.55 0.62
CA LEU A 334 -5.22 -55.93 1.15
C LEU A 334 -4.91 -54.70 0.31
N THR A 335 -4.43 -53.61 0.90
CA THR A 335 -3.85 -52.50 0.12
C THR A 335 -2.79 -51.78 0.93
N ASP A 336 -1.69 -51.41 0.30
CA ASP A 336 -0.72 -50.50 0.90
C ASP A 336 0.06 -49.74 -0.18
N ILE A 337 0.64 -48.60 0.21
CA ILE A 337 1.61 -47.89 -0.59
C ILE A 337 2.97 -48.60 -0.46
N GLU A 338 3.76 -48.61 -1.53
CA GLU A 338 5.13 -49.12 -1.47
C GLU A 338 6.11 -48.03 -1.06
N LEU A 339 7.08 -48.38 -0.22
CA LEU A 339 8.16 -47.47 0.13
C LEU A 339 9.23 -47.45 -0.96
N PRO A 340 9.71 -46.26 -1.37
CA PRO A 340 10.82 -46.16 -2.30
C PRO A 340 12.07 -46.83 -1.73
N VAL A 341 12.85 -47.50 -2.57
CA VAL A 341 14.01 -48.29 -2.14
C VAL A 341 15.07 -47.45 -1.42
N GLN A 342 15.20 -46.17 -1.75
CA GLN A 342 16.14 -45.29 -1.05
C GLN A 342 15.78 -45.02 0.42
N THR A 343 14.56 -45.33 0.85
CA THR A 343 14.08 -45.15 2.24
C THR A 343 14.30 -46.38 3.12
N TRP A 344 14.74 -47.49 2.53
CA TRP A 344 14.88 -48.79 3.20
C TRP A 344 16.08 -48.83 4.14
N ASP A 345 15.92 -49.52 5.27
CA ASP A 345 16.94 -49.62 6.31
C ASP A 345 17.29 -51.10 6.58
N THR A 346 18.11 -51.34 7.59
CA THR A 346 18.62 -52.67 7.96
C THR A 346 17.96 -53.24 9.20
N GLN A 347 17.14 -52.47 9.93
CA GLN A 347 16.54 -52.86 11.21
C GLN A 347 15.08 -52.40 11.28
N TYR A 348 14.21 -53.30 11.76
CA TYR A 348 12.76 -53.11 11.83
C TYR A 348 12.22 -53.68 13.15
N LEU A 349 11.42 -52.88 13.86
CA LEU A 349 10.76 -53.25 15.11
C LEU A 349 9.35 -53.76 14.81
N ILE A 350 9.11 -55.07 14.94
CA ILE A 350 7.80 -55.67 14.69
C ILE A 350 7.00 -55.71 15.98
N THR A 351 5.80 -55.14 15.94
CA THR A 351 4.87 -55.13 17.09
C THR A 351 3.73 -56.12 16.86
N PRO A 352 3.35 -56.93 17.87
CA PRO A 352 2.24 -57.87 17.75
C PRO A 352 0.88 -57.17 17.66
N PHE A 353 -0.12 -57.79 17.05
CA PHE A 353 -1.50 -57.28 17.04
C PHE A 353 -2.28 -57.71 18.30
N TYR A 354 -3.26 -56.91 18.70
CA TYR A 354 -4.06 -57.14 19.90
C TYR A 354 -4.76 -58.51 19.86
N ASN A 355 -4.66 -59.24 20.98
CA ASN A 355 -5.31 -60.53 21.25
C ASN A 355 -5.07 -61.67 20.24
N ARG A 356 -4.18 -61.52 19.25
CA ARG A 356 -3.84 -62.61 18.32
C ARG A 356 -3.15 -63.77 19.02
N ALA A 357 -3.51 -64.99 18.66
CA ALA A 357 -2.92 -66.20 19.23
C ALA A 357 -1.62 -66.62 18.52
N HIS A 358 -1.44 -66.18 17.28
CA HIS A 358 -0.24 -66.40 16.47
C HIS A 358 0.48 -65.08 16.17
N LEU A 359 1.78 -65.18 15.87
CA LEU A 359 2.60 -64.05 15.43
C LEU A 359 2.10 -63.49 14.09
N PRO A 360 2.22 -62.18 13.84
CA PRO A 360 1.90 -61.60 12.54
C PRO A 360 2.72 -62.28 11.43
N VAL A 361 2.14 -62.35 10.24
CA VAL A 361 2.88 -62.83 9.06
C VAL A 361 3.77 -61.70 8.56
N ILE A 362 5.01 -62.00 8.21
CA ILE A 362 5.99 -61.00 7.81
C ILE A 362 6.57 -61.38 6.45
N ARG A 363 6.70 -60.40 5.55
CA ARG A 363 7.49 -60.56 4.32
C ARG A 363 8.70 -59.66 4.35
N VAL A 364 9.85 -60.22 3.98
CA VAL A 364 11.13 -59.50 3.91
C VAL A 364 11.63 -59.54 2.48
N TYR A 365 11.89 -58.36 1.91
CA TYR A 365 12.37 -58.18 0.54
C TYR A 365 13.80 -57.67 0.55
N ALA A 366 14.68 -58.25 -0.27
CA ALA A 366 16.05 -57.79 -0.42
C ALA A 366 16.14 -56.62 -1.41
N LYS A 367 16.98 -55.64 -1.08
CA LYS A 367 17.44 -54.62 -2.04
C LYS A 367 18.59 -55.14 -2.91
N GLU A 368 19.49 -55.90 -2.30
CA GLU A 368 20.78 -56.31 -2.87
C GLU A 368 20.94 -57.84 -2.83
N PRO A 369 21.71 -58.43 -3.75
CA PRO A 369 21.95 -59.87 -3.75
C PRO A 369 22.77 -60.31 -2.54
N ASN A 370 22.57 -61.56 -2.12
CA ASN A 370 23.20 -62.19 -0.96
C ASN A 370 22.97 -61.40 0.33
N THR A 371 21.72 -61.01 0.59
CA THR A 371 21.31 -60.33 1.83
C THR A 371 20.95 -61.39 2.88
N ILE A 372 21.62 -61.36 4.04
CA ILE A 372 21.37 -62.27 5.15
C ILE A 372 20.31 -61.63 6.06
N VAL A 373 19.20 -62.32 6.26
CA VAL A 373 18.09 -61.86 7.11
C VAL A 373 18.20 -62.51 8.48
N TYR A 374 17.96 -61.73 9.52
CA TYR A 374 18.00 -62.13 10.92
C TYR A 374 16.66 -61.88 11.60
N ARG A 375 16.30 -62.77 12.53
CA ARG A 375 15.22 -62.58 13.49
C ARG A 375 15.81 -62.63 14.89
N ASP A 376 15.64 -61.56 15.66
CA ASP A 376 16.20 -61.42 17.00
C ASP A 376 17.71 -61.76 17.06
N GLY A 377 18.46 -61.30 16.06
CA GLY A 377 19.91 -61.51 15.95
C GLY A 377 20.35 -62.87 15.42
N TYR A 378 19.43 -63.82 15.20
CA TYR A 378 19.75 -65.13 14.61
C TYR A 378 19.48 -65.13 13.10
N PRO A 379 20.42 -65.59 12.26
CA PRO A 379 20.19 -65.67 10.82
C PRO A 379 19.09 -66.69 10.51
N ILE A 380 18.11 -66.29 9.69
CA ILE A 380 16.97 -67.14 9.29
C ILE A 380 16.98 -67.49 7.81
N ASP A 381 17.57 -66.66 6.95
CA ASP A 381 17.67 -66.93 5.51
C ASP A 381 18.76 -66.07 4.83
N THR A 382 19.12 -66.41 3.59
CA THR A 382 19.96 -65.60 2.71
C THR A 382 19.31 -65.43 1.34
N LEU A 383 18.95 -64.20 1.01
CA LEU A 383 18.31 -63.82 -0.25
C LEU A 383 19.35 -63.58 -1.34
N SER A 384 19.52 -64.52 -2.26
CA SER A 384 20.49 -64.46 -3.37
C SER A 384 20.14 -63.41 -4.43
N MET A 385 18.86 -63.10 -4.64
CA MET A 385 18.35 -62.28 -5.74
C MET A 385 18.81 -62.71 -7.15
N ASN A 386 19.03 -64.01 -7.41
CA ASN A 386 19.32 -64.46 -8.79
C ASN A 386 18.11 -64.28 -9.71
N THR A 387 16.92 -64.33 -9.11
CA THR A 387 15.64 -64.01 -9.73
C THR A 387 14.85 -63.09 -8.79
N TYR A 388 13.80 -62.46 -9.28
CA TYR A 388 12.88 -61.66 -8.45
C TYR A 388 11.77 -62.49 -7.81
N MET A 389 12.01 -63.78 -7.62
CA MET A 389 11.01 -64.73 -7.11
C MET A 389 11.08 -64.93 -5.60
N GLU A 390 10.03 -65.54 -5.07
CA GLU A 390 9.94 -66.05 -3.69
C GLU A 390 11.12 -66.99 -3.37
N ASN A 391 11.65 -66.88 -2.14
CA ASN A 391 12.84 -67.55 -1.63
C ASN A 391 14.17 -67.15 -2.30
N GLU A 392 14.15 -66.22 -3.26
CA GLU A 392 15.35 -65.65 -3.88
C GLU A 392 15.46 -64.14 -3.59
N ALA A 393 14.39 -63.38 -3.87
CA ALA A 393 14.33 -61.94 -3.66
C ALA A 393 13.51 -61.50 -2.46
N PHE A 394 12.62 -62.38 -1.97
CA PHE A 394 11.85 -62.15 -0.75
C PHE A 394 11.48 -63.48 -0.09
N ILE A 395 11.21 -63.45 1.21
CA ILE A 395 10.77 -64.60 2.01
C ILE A 395 9.51 -64.26 2.79
N THR A 396 8.76 -65.30 3.18
CA THR A 396 7.60 -65.18 4.08
C THR A 396 7.92 -65.89 5.40
N ILE A 397 7.87 -65.15 6.50
CA ILE A 397 7.96 -65.67 7.85
C ILE A 397 6.53 -65.87 8.35
N ASN A 398 6.15 -67.13 8.57
CA ASN A 398 4.82 -67.52 9.01
C ASN A 398 4.91 -68.57 10.14
N ASP A 399 5.21 -68.08 11.35
CA ASP A 399 5.34 -68.93 12.52
C ASP A 399 3.98 -69.12 13.22
N ASN A 400 3.53 -70.36 13.36
CA ASN A 400 2.33 -70.70 14.15
C ASN A 400 2.71 -70.99 15.61
N VAL A 401 3.33 -70.01 16.27
CA VAL A 401 3.67 -70.10 17.70
C VAL A 401 2.47 -69.62 18.51
N SER A 402 2.04 -70.41 19.51
CA SER A 402 0.86 -70.14 20.37
C SER A 402 1.06 -68.99 21.38
N GLN A 403 2.00 -68.08 21.11
CA GLN A 403 2.28 -66.92 21.94
C GLN A 403 2.72 -65.77 21.03
N ASN A 404 2.07 -64.63 21.21
CA ASN A 404 2.33 -63.42 20.44
C ASN A 404 3.32 -62.52 21.19
N PHE A 405 4.42 -62.13 20.54
CA PHE A 405 5.51 -61.36 21.15
C PHE A 405 6.18 -60.44 20.10
N PRO A 406 6.80 -59.32 20.53
CA PRO A 406 7.53 -58.43 19.63
C PRO A 406 8.85 -59.04 19.18
N MET A 407 9.30 -58.71 17.96
CA MET A 407 10.55 -59.21 17.39
C MET A 407 11.28 -58.16 16.57
N VAL A 408 12.60 -58.31 16.45
CA VAL A 408 13.44 -57.51 15.57
C VAL A 408 13.70 -58.28 14.29
N ILE A 409 13.36 -57.70 13.14
CA ILE A 409 13.79 -58.17 11.83
C ILE A 409 14.92 -57.27 11.37
N SER A 410 16.06 -57.85 11.03
CA SER A 410 17.22 -57.10 10.58
C SER A 410 17.97 -57.82 9.45
N ALA A 411 18.89 -57.13 8.80
CA ALA A 411 19.74 -57.69 7.75
C ALA A 411 21.13 -57.03 7.71
N ASP A 412 22.08 -57.66 7.02
CA ASP A 412 23.41 -57.09 6.75
C ASP A 412 23.38 -55.99 5.66
N LYS A 413 22.32 -55.95 4.86
CA LYS A 413 22.05 -54.99 3.79
C LYS A 413 20.61 -54.47 3.87
N PRO A 414 20.27 -53.34 3.24
CA PRO A 414 18.92 -52.79 3.32
C PRO A 414 17.85 -53.78 2.83
N ILE A 415 16.78 -53.90 3.61
CA ILE A 415 15.63 -54.76 3.34
C ILE A 415 14.34 -53.94 3.43
N TYR A 416 13.24 -54.50 2.96
CA TYR A 416 11.90 -53.96 3.17
C TYR A 416 11.02 -54.99 3.83
N VAL A 417 10.19 -54.54 4.77
CA VAL A 417 9.41 -55.42 5.61
C VAL A 417 7.94 -55.03 5.53
N LYS A 418 7.09 -55.98 5.12
CA LYS A 418 5.63 -55.88 5.23
C LYS A 418 5.16 -56.76 6.38
N GLN A 419 4.25 -56.22 7.18
CA GLN A 419 3.59 -56.94 8.25
C GLN A 419 2.11 -57.13 7.89
N TYR A 420 1.62 -58.34 8.14
CA TYR A 420 0.26 -58.74 7.80
C TYR A 420 -0.47 -59.26 9.03
N ASN A 421 -1.70 -58.79 9.21
CA ASN A 421 -2.62 -59.39 10.16
C ASN A 421 -3.20 -60.69 9.58
N ARG A 422 -3.56 -61.61 10.47
CA ARG A 422 -4.10 -62.91 10.09
C ARG A 422 -5.62 -62.85 9.91
N SER A 423 -6.12 -63.74 9.06
CA SER A 423 -7.53 -64.04 8.90
C SER A 423 -8.07 -64.68 10.17
N LYS A 424 -9.34 -64.37 10.48
CA LYS A 424 -10.01 -64.83 11.70
C LYS A 424 -10.10 -66.36 11.83
N ASP A 425 -10.13 -67.12 10.73
CA ASP A 425 -10.12 -68.59 10.81
C ASP A 425 -8.77 -69.20 11.15
N ASP A 426 -7.67 -68.46 11.05
CA ASP A 426 -6.36 -68.97 11.44
C ASP A 426 -6.23 -69.14 12.96
N ASP A 427 -6.76 -68.20 13.74
CA ASP A 427 -6.61 -68.18 15.20
C ASP A 427 -7.90 -67.92 16.01
N GLY A 428 -9.04 -67.69 15.35
CA GLY A 428 -10.34 -67.45 15.97
C GLY A 428 -10.59 -66.00 16.40
N GLU A 429 -9.62 -65.11 16.22
CA GLU A 429 -9.66 -63.73 16.72
C GLU A 429 -10.25 -62.76 15.70
N ASP A 430 -11.03 -61.78 16.18
CA ASP A 430 -11.70 -60.79 15.34
C ASP A 430 -10.73 -59.94 14.51
N GLY A 431 -11.26 -59.45 13.39
CA GLY A 431 -10.49 -58.75 12.35
C GLY A 431 -9.94 -59.71 11.29
N ASN A 432 -10.00 -59.29 10.03
CA ASN A 432 -9.44 -60.05 8.92
C ASN A 432 -8.06 -59.53 8.50
N GLY A 433 -7.45 -60.14 7.48
CA GLY A 433 -6.11 -59.77 7.03
C GLY A 433 -6.06 -58.34 6.49
N PHE A 434 -5.08 -57.57 6.94
CA PHE A 434 -4.69 -56.27 6.39
C PHE A 434 -3.17 -56.25 6.27
N MET A 435 -2.60 -55.33 5.49
CA MET A 435 -1.16 -55.22 5.34
C MET A 435 -0.63 -53.80 5.51
N PHE A 436 0.58 -53.67 6.04
CA PHE A 436 1.29 -52.40 6.00
C PHE A 436 2.81 -52.55 5.95
N SER A 437 3.46 -51.49 5.47
CA SER A 437 4.91 -51.29 5.53
C SER A 437 5.34 -51.05 6.97
N VAL A 438 6.27 -51.86 7.46
CA VAL A 438 6.89 -51.61 8.75
C VAL A 438 7.84 -50.42 8.59
N ILE A 439 7.63 -49.36 9.37
CA ILE A 439 8.49 -48.17 9.41
C ILE A 439 9.96 -48.58 9.61
N PRO A 440 10.87 -48.25 8.67
CA PRO A 440 12.30 -48.45 8.84
C PRO A 440 12.85 -47.69 10.06
N TYR A 441 13.83 -48.25 10.76
CA TYR A 441 14.33 -47.67 12.03
C TYR A 441 14.70 -46.18 11.92
N LYS A 442 15.47 -45.80 10.89
CA LYS A 442 15.86 -44.40 10.64
C LYS A 442 14.74 -43.48 10.12
N GLN A 443 13.55 -44.01 9.84
CA GLN A 443 12.39 -43.23 9.35
C GLN A 443 11.35 -42.95 10.44
N GLN A 444 11.64 -43.28 11.70
CA GLN A 444 10.74 -43.04 12.83
C GLN A 444 10.66 -41.55 13.18
N LEU A 445 9.48 -41.10 13.61
CA LEU A 445 9.24 -39.72 14.04
C LEU A 445 9.19 -39.63 15.56
N LYS A 446 9.27 -38.40 16.07
CA LYS A 446 9.12 -38.08 17.51
C LYS A 446 7.69 -37.67 17.88
N GLU A 447 6.93 -37.19 16.91
CA GLU A 447 5.54 -36.78 17.08
C GLU A 447 4.73 -37.26 15.88
N TYR A 448 3.49 -37.62 16.16
CA TYR A 448 2.55 -38.20 15.22
C TYR A 448 1.17 -37.56 15.42
N THR A 449 0.45 -37.35 14.32
CA THR A 449 -0.98 -37.04 14.32
C THR A 449 -1.72 -38.13 13.55
N PHE A 450 -2.86 -38.60 14.06
CA PHE A 450 -3.69 -39.60 13.39
C PHE A 450 -5.16 -39.46 13.78
N CYS A 451 -6.02 -40.14 13.04
CA CYS A 451 -7.44 -40.27 13.37
C CYS A 451 -7.90 -41.72 13.27
N THR A 452 -8.95 -42.05 14.01
CA THR A 452 -9.69 -43.30 13.84
C THR A 452 -10.56 -43.24 12.58
N ALA A 453 -10.80 -44.38 11.90
CA ALA A 453 -11.65 -44.41 10.71
C ALA A 453 -13.10 -43.94 10.94
N GLY A 454 -13.57 -43.90 12.18
CA GLY A 454 -14.88 -43.39 12.57
C GLY A 454 -14.94 -41.91 12.94
N VAL A 455 -13.85 -41.14 12.78
CA VAL A 455 -13.74 -39.73 13.23
C VAL A 455 -14.89 -38.82 12.74
N THR A 456 -15.54 -39.16 11.63
CA THR A 456 -16.68 -38.44 11.04
C THR A 456 -18.05 -39.10 11.29
N ASN A 457 -18.16 -39.99 12.29
CA ASN A 457 -19.37 -40.76 12.64
C ASN A 457 -19.87 -41.70 11.51
N THR A 458 -18.95 -42.18 10.68
CA THR A 458 -19.18 -43.04 9.51
C THR A 458 -18.51 -44.41 9.68
N SER A 459 -18.28 -44.83 10.93
CA SER A 459 -17.48 -46.00 11.26
C SER A 459 -18.11 -47.33 10.87
N ASN A 460 -17.25 -48.24 10.45
CA ASN A 460 -17.55 -49.65 10.22
C ASN A 460 -16.71 -50.56 11.16
N PHE A 461 -16.03 -49.98 12.15
CA PHE A 461 -15.09 -50.68 13.03
C PHE A 461 -15.50 -50.52 14.50
N ASP A 462 -15.39 -51.59 15.29
CA ASP A 462 -15.83 -51.62 16.69
C ASP A 462 -14.71 -51.23 17.66
N ASN A 463 -13.46 -51.50 17.31
CA ASN A 463 -12.30 -51.28 18.16
C ASN A 463 -11.13 -50.70 17.38
N TYR A 464 -10.31 -49.90 18.05
CA TYR A 464 -9.13 -49.25 17.49
C TYR A 464 -7.92 -49.44 18.41
N TYR A 465 -6.77 -49.74 17.82
CA TYR A 465 -5.55 -50.00 18.55
C TYR A 465 -4.37 -49.27 17.95
N LEU A 466 -3.59 -48.62 18.82
CA LEU A 466 -2.33 -48.00 18.49
C LEU A 466 -1.18 -48.88 19.01
N ASN A 467 -0.36 -49.40 18.10
CA ASN A 467 0.87 -50.10 18.44
C ASN A 467 2.04 -49.13 18.40
N ILE A 468 2.91 -49.19 19.41
CA ILE A 468 4.17 -48.45 19.47
C ILE A 468 5.33 -49.36 19.91
N ALA A 469 6.56 -48.97 19.56
CA ALA A 469 7.78 -49.52 20.13
C ALA A 469 8.67 -48.39 20.69
N TYR A 470 8.97 -48.40 21.99
CA TYR A 470 9.67 -47.28 22.63
C TYR A 470 10.77 -47.76 23.57
N VAL A 471 11.73 -46.89 23.86
CA VAL A 471 12.76 -47.18 24.89
C VAL A 471 12.21 -46.79 26.26
N PRO A 472 12.19 -47.70 27.24
CA PRO A 472 11.69 -47.41 28.58
C PRO A 472 12.61 -46.45 29.33
N ASP A 473 12.13 -45.90 30.45
CA ASP A 473 12.99 -45.18 31.40
C ASP A 473 13.93 -46.15 32.15
N ASP A 474 14.85 -45.59 32.94
CA ASP A 474 15.83 -46.37 33.74
C ASP A 474 15.19 -47.37 34.73
N SER A 475 13.88 -47.23 35.00
CA SER A 475 13.12 -48.12 35.88
C SER A 475 12.27 -49.14 35.10
N GLY A 476 12.40 -49.21 33.77
CA GLY A 476 11.63 -50.12 32.92
C GLY A 476 10.18 -49.69 32.67
N ASN A 477 9.83 -48.43 32.94
CA ASN A 477 8.48 -47.90 32.74
C ASN A 477 8.38 -47.03 31.48
N ILE A 478 7.15 -46.72 31.05
CA ILE A 478 6.88 -45.77 29.95
C ILE A 478 7.47 -44.40 30.30
N PRO A 479 8.35 -43.78 29.49
CA PRO A 479 8.96 -42.49 29.78
C PRO A 479 7.93 -41.39 30.11
N ILE A 480 8.30 -40.46 30.99
CA ILE A 480 7.38 -39.42 31.46
C ILE A 480 7.04 -38.38 30.39
N ASP A 481 7.96 -38.19 29.44
CA ASP A 481 7.82 -37.33 28.26
C ASP A 481 7.02 -37.98 27.14
N PHE A 482 6.68 -39.26 27.28
CA PHE A 482 5.79 -39.95 26.35
C PHE A 482 4.35 -39.51 26.63
N GLU A 483 3.78 -38.69 25.75
CA GLU A 483 2.47 -38.07 25.93
C GLU A 483 1.54 -38.41 24.77
N MET A 484 0.25 -38.58 25.08
CA MET A 484 -0.82 -38.71 24.10
C MET A 484 -1.82 -37.57 24.29
N GLY A 485 -2.11 -36.88 23.20
CA GLY A 485 -3.06 -35.79 23.11
C GLY A 485 -4.34 -36.22 22.43
N SER A 486 -5.48 -35.78 22.97
CA SER A 486 -6.80 -35.94 22.36
C SER A 486 -7.51 -34.59 22.30
N PHE A 487 -8.28 -34.35 21.24
CA PHE A 487 -9.06 -33.12 21.12
C PHE A 487 -10.38 -33.20 21.90
N ILE A 488 -10.70 -32.18 22.68
CA ILE A 488 -11.99 -31.99 23.35
C ILE A 488 -12.55 -30.64 22.90
N GLY A 489 -13.54 -30.65 22.01
CA GLY A 489 -13.87 -29.46 21.22
C GLY A 489 -12.67 -29.06 20.36
N ASP A 490 -12.34 -27.76 20.32
CA ASP A 490 -11.22 -27.24 19.51
C ASP A 490 -9.87 -27.25 20.27
N SER A 491 -9.82 -27.82 21.47
CA SER A 491 -8.63 -27.78 22.34
C SER A 491 -7.96 -29.15 22.45
N LEU A 492 -6.64 -29.18 22.22
CA LEU A 492 -5.79 -30.36 22.41
C LEU A 492 -5.41 -30.53 23.90
N TYR A 493 -5.75 -31.69 24.48
CA TYR A 493 -5.43 -32.02 25.85
C TYR A 493 -4.40 -33.15 25.93
N TRP A 494 -3.20 -32.84 26.45
CA TRP A 494 -2.10 -33.80 26.61
C TRP A 494 -2.15 -34.52 27.96
N ARG A 495 -1.85 -35.81 27.95
CA ARG A 495 -1.64 -36.63 29.15
C ARG A 495 -0.42 -37.52 28.94
N THR A 496 0.33 -37.78 30.00
CA THR A 496 1.39 -38.78 29.94
C THR A 496 0.79 -40.15 29.64
N LEU A 497 1.40 -40.90 28.74
CA LEU A 497 0.92 -42.22 28.34
C LEU A 497 0.88 -43.18 29.54
N ARG A 498 1.85 -43.06 30.46
CA ARG A 498 1.86 -43.76 31.74
C ARG A 498 0.60 -43.51 32.59
N SER A 499 -0.02 -42.34 32.50
CA SER A 499 -1.27 -42.03 33.21
C SER A 499 -2.53 -42.54 32.51
N ILE A 500 -2.44 -42.87 31.23
CA ILE A 500 -3.53 -43.41 30.43
C ILE A 500 -3.55 -44.93 30.58
N ASP A 501 -2.39 -45.56 30.38
CA ASP A 501 -2.18 -46.99 30.57
C ASP A 501 -0.77 -47.23 31.12
N PRO A 502 -0.62 -47.51 32.43
CA PRO A 502 0.68 -47.60 33.11
C PRO A 502 1.49 -48.85 32.75
N SER A 503 0.90 -49.87 32.11
CA SER A 503 1.62 -51.10 31.77
C SER A 503 2.73 -50.81 30.75
N PRO A 504 3.99 -51.20 30.99
CA PRO A 504 5.08 -50.91 30.05
C PRO A 504 4.96 -51.70 28.74
N GLY A 505 4.18 -52.78 28.71
CA GLY A 505 4.12 -53.69 27.56
C GLY A 505 5.22 -54.75 27.62
N VAL A 506 5.63 -55.27 26.46
CA VAL A 506 6.54 -56.42 26.34
C VAL A 506 7.89 -55.97 25.77
N GLN A 507 8.98 -56.32 26.44
CA GLN A 507 10.33 -56.00 25.96
C GLN A 507 10.69 -56.83 24.71
N PHE A 508 11.39 -56.22 23.76
CA PHE A 508 12.03 -56.93 22.65
C PHE A 508 13.22 -57.76 23.15
N SER A 509 13.44 -58.93 22.52
CA SER A 509 14.47 -59.90 22.96
C SER A 509 15.91 -59.43 22.75
N VAL A 510 16.14 -58.56 21.76
CA VAL A 510 17.47 -58.03 21.42
C VAL A 510 17.46 -56.50 21.36
N PRO A 511 18.60 -55.84 21.66
CA PRO A 511 18.69 -54.40 21.53
C PRO A 511 18.81 -53.97 20.05
N VAL A 512 18.32 -52.76 19.76
CA VAL A 512 18.48 -52.08 18.46
C VAL A 512 19.29 -50.81 18.73
N GLU A 513 20.39 -50.61 18.00
CA GLU A 513 21.35 -49.51 18.24
C GLU A 513 21.77 -49.38 19.72
N GLY A 514 22.01 -50.51 20.38
CA GLY A 514 22.45 -50.57 21.78
C GLY A 514 21.36 -50.31 22.83
N LYS A 515 20.08 -50.18 22.44
CA LYS A 515 18.95 -49.94 23.37
C LYS A 515 17.91 -51.05 23.31
N TYR A 516 17.36 -51.42 24.45
CA TYR A 516 16.19 -52.30 24.51
C TYR A 516 14.91 -51.51 24.33
N TYR A 517 14.05 -51.99 23.45
CA TYR A 517 12.72 -51.43 23.19
C TYR A 517 11.65 -52.24 23.92
N PHE A 518 10.50 -51.62 24.16
CA PHE A 518 9.27 -52.23 24.63
C PHE A 518 8.18 -52.00 23.58
N SER A 519 7.44 -53.05 23.24
CA SER A 519 6.24 -52.97 22.44
C SER A 519 5.02 -52.79 23.33
N LYS A 520 4.16 -51.82 22.98
CA LYS A 520 2.93 -51.53 23.69
C LYS A 520 1.78 -51.36 22.71
N ILE A 521 0.64 -51.95 23.07
CA ILE A 521 -0.63 -51.80 22.37
C ILE A 521 -1.53 -50.93 23.24
N ILE A 522 -2.09 -49.88 22.68
CA ILE A 522 -2.96 -48.93 23.37
C ILE A 522 -4.35 -49.04 22.74
N ASN A 523 -5.37 -49.30 23.56
CA ASN A 523 -6.76 -49.28 23.10
C ASN A 523 -7.25 -47.82 22.98
N ILE A 524 -7.69 -47.43 21.79
CA ILE A 524 -8.26 -46.11 21.52
C ILE A 524 -9.79 -46.20 21.71
N THR A 525 -10.24 -45.86 22.91
CA THR A 525 -11.62 -46.10 23.37
C THR A 525 -12.66 -45.11 22.83
N GLN A 526 -12.23 -44.05 22.15
CA GLN A 526 -13.11 -43.04 21.56
C GLN A 526 -12.66 -42.76 20.14
N GLU A 527 -13.62 -42.54 19.24
CA GLU A 527 -13.30 -42.09 17.89
C GLU A 527 -12.89 -40.61 17.93
N GLY A 528 -11.87 -40.26 17.15
CA GLY A 528 -11.35 -38.89 17.18
C GLY A 528 -10.00 -38.73 16.50
N ILE A 529 -9.47 -37.51 16.68
CA ILE A 529 -8.13 -37.11 16.28
C ILE A 529 -7.23 -37.18 17.51
N TYR A 530 -6.04 -37.74 17.31
CA TYR A 530 -5.06 -37.96 18.35
C TYR A 530 -3.70 -37.46 17.91
N LYS A 531 -2.91 -37.00 18.89
CA LYS A 531 -1.48 -36.80 18.73
C LYS A 531 -0.73 -37.67 19.72
N ILE A 532 0.47 -38.09 19.39
CA ILE A 532 1.34 -38.83 20.31
C ILE A 532 2.79 -38.42 20.09
N ARG A 533 3.54 -38.20 21.18
CA ARG A 533 4.91 -37.68 21.12
C ARG A 533 5.82 -38.21 22.22
N ALA A 534 7.12 -38.20 21.95
CA ALA A 534 8.20 -38.46 22.90
C ALA A 534 9.50 -37.79 22.43
N ASN A 535 10.50 -37.62 23.31
CA ASN A 535 11.79 -37.04 22.90
C ASN A 535 12.61 -37.97 22.00
N GLN A 536 12.48 -39.29 22.21
CA GLN A 536 13.07 -40.32 21.36
C GLN A 536 12.09 -40.70 20.25
N SER A 537 12.58 -40.93 19.03
CA SER A 537 11.77 -41.43 17.93
C SER A 537 11.28 -42.86 18.19
N PHE A 538 10.08 -43.17 17.72
CA PHE A 538 9.44 -44.48 17.88
C PHE A 538 8.57 -44.77 16.65
N PRO A 539 8.38 -46.04 16.22
CA PRO A 539 7.39 -46.35 15.21
C PRO A 539 5.99 -46.41 15.85
N ALA A 540 4.97 -46.04 15.08
CA ALA A 540 3.58 -46.08 15.49
C ALA A 540 2.68 -46.59 14.36
N TYR A 541 1.77 -47.53 14.67
CA TYR A 541 0.83 -48.14 13.72
C TYR A 541 -0.57 -48.11 14.30
N ILE A 542 -1.55 -47.71 13.50
CA ILE A 542 -2.96 -47.67 13.88
C ILE A 542 -3.72 -48.70 13.06
N TYR A 543 -4.59 -49.45 13.72
CA TYR A 543 -5.49 -50.39 13.07
C TYR A 543 -6.84 -50.39 13.75
N GLY A 544 -7.88 -50.68 12.97
CA GLY A 544 -9.24 -50.88 13.46
C GLY A 544 -9.73 -52.26 13.10
N ILE A 545 -10.54 -52.86 13.98
CA ILE A 545 -11.10 -54.20 13.79
C ILE A 545 -12.59 -54.22 14.15
N SER A 546 -13.29 -55.07 13.41
CA SER A 546 -14.64 -55.57 13.68
C SER A 546 -14.66 -57.07 13.41
N THR A 547 -15.80 -57.72 13.63
CA THR A 547 -15.96 -59.17 13.43
C THR A 547 -15.42 -59.66 12.07
N ASP A 548 -15.72 -58.93 10.98
CA ASP A 548 -15.36 -59.31 9.61
C ASP A 548 -14.61 -58.21 8.82
N LEU A 549 -14.20 -57.12 9.49
CA LEU A 549 -13.49 -56.01 8.85
C LEU A 549 -12.24 -55.68 9.65
N ALA A 550 -11.18 -55.28 8.94
CA ALA A 550 -10.01 -54.71 9.57
C ALA A 550 -9.29 -53.76 8.61
N TYR A 551 -8.49 -52.85 9.13
CA TYR A 551 -7.54 -52.06 8.35
C TYR A 551 -6.32 -51.79 9.21
N GLY A 552 -5.17 -51.53 8.60
CA GLY A 552 -4.02 -51.05 9.35
C GLY A 552 -3.02 -50.32 8.48
N TYR A 553 -2.39 -49.29 9.04
CA TYR A 553 -1.33 -48.55 8.36
C TYR A 553 -0.39 -47.88 9.36
N PRO A 554 0.81 -47.44 8.93
CA PRO A 554 1.67 -46.60 9.74
C PRO A 554 0.94 -45.30 10.05
N VAL A 555 1.03 -44.85 11.30
CA VAL A 555 0.50 -43.52 11.66
C VAL A 555 1.25 -42.44 10.88
N GLY A 556 2.56 -42.62 10.74
CA GLY A 556 3.44 -41.76 9.97
C GLY A 556 4.87 -42.27 9.94
N GLN A 557 5.68 -41.72 9.05
CA GLN A 557 7.13 -41.87 9.00
C GLN A 557 7.81 -40.70 8.28
N ASN A 558 9.13 -40.72 8.27
CA ASN A 558 9.97 -39.93 7.38
C ASN A 558 10.22 -40.74 6.07
N TYR A 559 10.77 -40.07 5.06
CA TYR A 559 11.14 -40.64 3.76
C TYR A 559 12.53 -40.18 3.32
N LEU A 560 13.47 -40.09 4.27
CA LEU A 560 14.84 -39.68 4.01
C LEU A 560 15.52 -40.62 3.01
N ASP A 561 16.37 -40.08 2.16
CA ASP A 561 17.27 -40.87 1.33
C ASP A 561 18.40 -41.43 2.21
N LEU A 562 18.34 -42.73 2.50
CA LEU A 562 19.32 -43.47 3.29
C LEU A 562 20.46 -44.04 2.44
N GLU A 563 20.41 -43.92 1.10
CA GLU A 563 21.52 -44.30 0.22
C GLU A 563 22.64 -43.26 0.22
N LYS A 564 22.30 -42.04 0.63
CA LYS A 564 23.22 -40.92 0.73
C LYS A 564 23.51 -40.63 2.20
N ASN A 565 24.78 -40.68 2.56
CA ASN A 565 25.23 -40.21 3.87
C ASN A 565 25.51 -38.71 3.83
N ASP A 566 24.48 -37.94 3.47
CA ASP A 566 24.57 -36.48 3.39
C ASP A 566 24.20 -35.85 4.74
N THR A 567 25.02 -34.91 5.19
CA THR A 567 24.93 -34.28 6.51
C THR A 567 25.02 -32.76 6.43
N LEU A 568 25.12 -32.20 5.22
CA LEU A 568 25.22 -30.76 5.02
C LEU A 568 23.91 -30.24 4.45
N ALA A 569 23.44 -29.13 5.01
CA ALA A 569 22.24 -28.50 4.51
C ALA A 569 22.48 -27.80 3.16
N PRO A 570 21.42 -27.62 2.34
CA PRO A 570 21.45 -26.76 1.19
C PRO A 570 21.99 -25.37 1.52
N ALA A 571 22.90 -24.84 0.70
CA ALA A 571 23.54 -23.55 0.88
C ALA A 571 22.95 -22.49 -0.07
N PRO A 572 22.12 -21.55 0.43
CA PRO A 572 21.61 -20.45 -0.37
C PRO A 572 22.70 -19.40 -0.60
N ASP A 573 22.79 -18.89 -1.83
CA ASP A 573 23.63 -17.77 -2.22
C ASP A 573 22.72 -16.67 -2.79
N TRP A 574 22.75 -15.49 -2.17
CA TRP A 574 21.85 -14.39 -2.46
C TRP A 574 22.43 -13.06 -1.98
N ASP A 575 22.08 -12.00 -2.72
CA ASP A 575 22.36 -10.61 -2.37
C ASP A 575 21.06 -9.82 -2.48
N ILE A 576 20.82 -8.92 -1.52
CA ILE A 576 19.65 -8.04 -1.49
C ILE A 576 20.03 -6.63 -1.96
N GLU A 577 19.30 -6.15 -2.97
CA GLU A 577 19.45 -4.81 -3.51
C GLU A 577 18.83 -3.77 -2.56
N CYS A 578 19.17 -2.49 -2.77
CA CYS A 578 18.69 -1.38 -1.95
C CYS A 578 17.17 -1.21 -1.90
N ASP A 579 16.45 -1.73 -2.90
CA ASP A 579 14.99 -1.71 -2.97
C ASP A 579 14.33 -2.98 -2.42
N GLY A 580 15.14 -3.82 -1.76
CA GLY A 580 14.74 -5.09 -1.15
C GLY A 580 14.68 -6.27 -2.13
N THR A 581 14.96 -6.05 -3.42
CA THR A 581 14.89 -7.10 -4.44
C THR A 581 16.08 -8.07 -4.34
N ILE A 582 15.82 -9.35 -4.55
CA ILE A 582 16.82 -10.42 -4.72
C ILE A 582 16.54 -11.05 -6.10
N SER A 583 17.47 -10.93 -7.05
CA SER A 583 17.26 -11.37 -8.45
C SER A 583 18.30 -12.36 -8.98
N LYS A 584 19.41 -12.59 -8.24
CA LYS A 584 20.49 -13.50 -8.64
C LYS A 584 20.71 -14.59 -7.61
N ALA A 585 19.64 -15.00 -6.95
CA ALA A 585 19.67 -15.98 -5.91
C ALA A 585 19.66 -17.40 -6.47
N TYR A 586 20.38 -18.30 -5.81
CA TYR A 586 20.23 -19.72 -6.01
C TYR A 586 20.41 -20.45 -4.69
N ILE A 587 19.80 -21.62 -4.63
CA ILE A 587 20.05 -22.62 -3.60
C ILE A 587 20.80 -23.78 -4.24
N GLU A 588 21.87 -24.25 -3.62
CA GLU A 588 22.62 -25.42 -4.06
C GLU A 588 22.77 -26.42 -2.92
N ASP A 589 22.50 -27.69 -3.20
CA ASP A 589 22.63 -28.76 -2.23
C ASP A 589 24.10 -29.17 -2.01
N MET A 590 24.43 -29.52 -0.76
CA MET A 590 25.79 -29.76 -0.29
C MET A 590 25.90 -31.13 0.38
N PRO A 591 27.06 -31.81 0.34
CA PRO A 591 28.27 -31.42 -0.38
C PRO A 591 28.12 -31.66 -1.87
N ARG A 592 28.69 -30.77 -2.69
CA ARG A 592 28.73 -30.90 -4.16
C ARG A 592 29.27 -32.25 -4.67
N SER A 593 30.09 -32.95 -3.87
CA SER A 593 30.65 -34.24 -4.21
C SER A 593 29.62 -35.38 -4.25
N ASN A 594 28.59 -35.33 -3.41
CA ASN A 594 27.55 -36.37 -3.33
C ASN A 594 26.25 -35.82 -2.69
N PRO A 595 25.60 -34.84 -3.33
CA PRO A 595 24.40 -34.20 -2.78
C PRO A 595 23.23 -35.18 -2.75
N SER A 596 22.41 -35.11 -1.70
CA SER A 596 21.13 -35.83 -1.60
C SER A 596 20.02 -35.24 -2.48
N LYS A 597 20.27 -34.04 -3.02
CA LYS A 597 19.46 -33.20 -3.91
C LYS A 597 18.35 -32.44 -3.17
N ILE A 598 17.91 -31.33 -3.76
CA ILE A 598 16.90 -30.46 -3.16
C ILE A 598 15.55 -31.17 -3.17
N GLN A 599 14.93 -31.28 -2.00
CA GLN A 599 13.63 -31.89 -1.78
C GLN A 599 12.53 -30.82 -1.79
N GLU A 600 12.71 -29.72 -1.05
CA GLU A 600 11.67 -28.71 -0.85
C GLU A 600 12.24 -27.30 -0.71
N ILE A 601 11.47 -26.32 -1.17
CA ILE A 601 11.64 -24.89 -0.89
C ILE A 601 10.33 -24.41 -0.25
N GLU A 602 10.36 -24.08 1.03
CA GLU A 602 9.18 -23.67 1.79
C GLU A 602 9.30 -22.21 2.23
N VAL A 603 8.26 -21.43 1.94
CA VAL A 603 8.11 -20.06 2.46
C VAL A 603 7.23 -20.13 3.71
N ASP A 604 7.73 -19.62 4.84
CA ASP A 604 6.92 -19.42 6.04
C ASP A 604 6.00 -18.22 5.80
N THR A 605 4.76 -18.50 5.43
CA THR A 605 3.74 -17.49 5.12
C THR A 605 3.23 -16.73 6.34
N ALA A 606 3.46 -17.22 7.56
CA ALA A 606 3.09 -16.51 8.78
C ALA A 606 4.09 -15.39 9.11
N GLN A 607 5.37 -15.59 8.77
CA GLN A 607 6.44 -14.61 9.00
C GLN A 607 6.78 -13.78 7.75
N THR A 608 6.42 -14.27 6.57
CA THR A 608 6.65 -13.57 5.31
C THR A 608 5.51 -12.61 4.99
N TYR A 609 5.83 -11.32 4.89
CA TYR A 609 4.87 -10.29 4.49
C TYR A 609 5.53 -9.23 3.61
N ASN A 610 4.73 -8.64 2.71
CA ASN A 610 5.17 -7.60 1.77
C ASN A 610 6.32 -8.04 0.83
N TYR A 611 6.52 -9.34 0.68
CA TYR A 611 7.41 -9.97 -0.29
C TYR A 611 6.62 -10.92 -1.19
N GLU A 612 6.97 -10.93 -2.47
CA GLU A 612 6.63 -11.99 -3.40
C GLU A 612 7.90 -12.83 -3.62
N ILE A 613 7.80 -14.14 -3.41
CA ILE A 613 8.93 -15.08 -3.52
C ILE A 613 8.62 -16.07 -4.63
N THR A 614 9.54 -16.25 -5.55
CA THR A 614 9.42 -17.17 -6.68
C THR A 614 10.66 -18.02 -6.81
N HIS A 615 10.54 -19.16 -7.49
CA HIS A 615 11.68 -20.01 -7.82
C HIS A 615 11.45 -20.73 -9.15
N ASP A 616 12.54 -21.19 -9.77
CA ASP A 616 12.46 -22.06 -10.93
C ASP A 616 11.71 -23.35 -10.55
N GLY A 617 10.82 -23.81 -11.43
CA GLY A 617 10.15 -25.09 -11.24
C GLY A 617 11.15 -26.25 -11.23
N PHE A 618 10.97 -27.20 -10.30
CA PHE A 618 11.85 -28.35 -10.15
C PHE A 618 11.08 -29.62 -9.77
N ILE A 619 11.74 -30.77 -9.94
CA ILE A 619 11.23 -32.07 -9.46
C ILE A 619 11.93 -32.38 -8.14
N PRO A 620 11.19 -32.54 -7.02
CA PRO A 620 11.76 -32.94 -5.74
C PRO A 620 12.71 -34.13 -5.86
N GLY A 621 13.92 -33.97 -5.35
CA GLY A 621 14.94 -35.01 -5.36
C GLY A 621 15.62 -35.25 -6.71
N GLU A 622 15.48 -34.35 -7.69
CA GLU A 622 16.20 -34.45 -8.97
C GLU A 622 17.23 -33.34 -9.22
N ASN A 623 17.02 -32.15 -8.67
CA ASN A 623 17.85 -30.97 -8.91
C ASN A 623 18.83 -30.72 -7.74
N ASN A 624 20.10 -30.46 -8.06
CA ASN A 624 21.10 -30.04 -7.06
C ASN A 624 21.08 -28.53 -6.81
N ARG A 625 20.54 -27.75 -7.76
CA ARG A 625 20.57 -26.29 -7.72
C ARG A 625 19.32 -25.71 -8.35
N ILE A 626 18.72 -24.71 -7.69
CA ILE A 626 17.48 -24.04 -8.11
C ILE A 626 17.66 -22.53 -7.96
N LYS A 627 17.21 -21.74 -8.94
CA LYS A 627 17.17 -20.28 -8.79
C LYS A 627 15.93 -19.87 -8.04
N TRP A 628 16.05 -18.81 -7.25
CA TRP A 628 14.92 -18.18 -6.58
C TRP A 628 15.08 -16.67 -6.60
N GLU A 629 13.96 -15.96 -6.46
CA GLU A 629 13.89 -14.50 -6.46
C GLU A 629 12.94 -14.04 -5.34
N ALA A 630 13.17 -12.82 -4.86
CA ALA A 630 12.27 -12.17 -3.91
C ALA A 630 12.13 -10.69 -4.26
N THR A 631 10.89 -10.21 -4.37
CA THR A 631 10.58 -8.81 -4.71
C THR A 631 9.69 -8.19 -3.65
N VAL A 632 10.01 -6.96 -3.23
CA VAL A 632 9.15 -6.22 -2.30
C VAL A 632 7.90 -5.75 -3.05
N ILE A 633 6.71 -6.06 -2.51
CA ILE A 633 5.42 -5.74 -3.14
C ILE A 633 5.14 -4.23 -3.04
N ASP A 634 5.21 -3.66 -1.84
CA ASP A 634 5.11 -2.22 -1.57
C ASP A 634 6.40 -1.70 -0.94
N LYS A 635 7.24 -1.06 -1.75
CA LYS A 635 8.54 -0.49 -1.34
C LYS A 635 8.42 0.69 -0.36
N SER A 636 7.22 1.17 -0.05
CA SER A 636 7.01 2.20 0.98
C SER A 636 6.85 1.62 2.40
N GLN A 637 6.62 0.31 2.50
CA GLN A 637 6.40 -0.40 3.76
C GLN A 637 7.57 -1.33 4.08
N ASP A 638 7.69 -1.68 5.37
CA ASP A 638 8.61 -2.72 5.80
C ASP A 638 8.21 -4.06 5.13
N ALA A 639 9.18 -4.92 4.82
CA ALA A 639 8.95 -6.27 4.33
C ALA A 639 9.84 -7.27 5.07
N ASN A 640 9.35 -8.48 5.26
CA ASN A 640 10.09 -9.57 5.90
C ASN A 640 9.82 -10.88 5.16
N ALA A 641 10.84 -11.70 5.01
CA ALA A 641 10.74 -13.02 4.39
C ALA A 641 11.49 -14.06 5.22
N VAL A 642 10.92 -15.26 5.29
CA VAL A 642 11.53 -16.44 5.90
C VAL A 642 11.33 -17.64 4.97
N ILE A 643 12.43 -18.24 4.53
CA ILE A 643 12.44 -19.34 3.55
C ILE A 643 13.30 -20.47 4.10
N THR A 644 12.78 -21.70 4.05
CA THR A 644 13.49 -22.93 4.41
C THR A 644 13.76 -23.75 3.15
N PHE A 645 15.00 -24.17 2.97
CA PHE A 645 15.42 -25.07 1.90
C PHE A 645 15.82 -26.41 2.51
N ARG A 646 15.32 -27.52 1.97
CA ARG A 646 15.56 -28.87 2.50
C ARG A 646 16.06 -29.82 1.42
N ASP A 647 17.02 -30.67 1.77
CA ASP A 647 17.54 -31.76 0.94
C ASP A 647 16.82 -33.10 1.19
N ARG A 648 17.15 -34.17 0.46
CA ARG A 648 16.52 -35.48 0.67
C ARG A 648 17.03 -36.24 1.89
N SER A 649 18.18 -35.88 2.43
CA SER A 649 18.71 -36.48 3.66
C SER A 649 18.17 -35.82 4.93
N GLY A 650 17.33 -34.78 4.77
CA GLY A 650 16.62 -34.11 5.85
C GLY A 650 17.39 -32.94 6.46
N ASN A 651 18.50 -32.52 5.83
CA ASN A 651 19.22 -31.32 6.23
C ASN A 651 18.51 -30.10 5.66
N ASP A 652 18.39 -29.04 6.46
CA ASP A 652 17.76 -27.80 6.04
C ASP A 652 18.54 -26.53 6.42
N THR A 653 18.30 -25.48 5.64
CA THR A 653 18.77 -24.12 5.92
C THR A 653 17.59 -23.18 5.84
N THR A 654 17.32 -22.46 6.92
CA THR A 654 16.36 -21.36 6.94
C THR A 654 17.09 -20.03 6.85
N ILE A 655 16.70 -19.19 5.89
CA ILE A 655 17.14 -17.80 5.78
C ILE A 655 16.01 -16.86 6.17
N SER A 656 16.38 -15.73 6.77
CA SER A 656 15.49 -14.61 7.00
C SER A 656 16.15 -13.32 6.54
N PHE A 657 15.39 -12.50 5.83
CA PHE A 657 15.83 -11.20 5.38
C PHE A 657 14.66 -10.21 5.42
N ASN A 658 15.00 -8.93 5.54
CA ASN A 658 14.02 -7.87 5.60
C ASN A 658 14.43 -6.69 4.72
N TYR A 659 13.42 -5.95 4.29
CA TYR A 659 13.57 -4.65 3.65
C TYR A 659 12.93 -3.60 4.54
N LYS A 660 13.70 -2.54 4.82
CA LYS A 660 13.28 -1.41 5.65
C LYS A 660 13.46 -0.14 4.83
N PRO A 661 12.38 0.47 4.31
CA PRO A 661 12.51 1.69 3.53
C PRO A 661 13.07 2.82 4.38
N GLY A 662 14.04 3.55 3.82
CA GLY A 662 14.49 4.80 4.42
C GLY A 662 13.36 5.82 4.48
N LYS A 663 13.23 6.54 5.59
CA LYS A 663 12.21 7.58 5.79
C LYS A 663 12.85 8.90 6.21
N LEU A 664 13.93 9.29 5.54
CA LEU A 664 14.60 10.57 5.81
C LEU A 664 13.96 11.73 5.04
N SER A 665 13.78 12.84 5.74
CA SER A 665 13.40 14.13 5.15
C SER A 665 14.20 15.26 5.76
N ILE A 666 14.41 16.33 5.01
CA ILE A 666 14.86 17.60 5.56
C ILE A 666 13.64 18.44 5.94
N ASN A 667 13.58 18.90 7.20
CA ASN A 667 12.40 19.61 7.72
C ASN A 667 12.43 21.13 7.50
N THR A 668 13.56 21.69 7.08
CA THR A 668 13.75 23.11 6.80
C THR A 668 14.07 23.34 5.33
N THR A 669 13.50 24.37 4.72
CA THR A 669 13.88 24.75 3.35
C THR A 669 15.34 25.19 3.28
N LEU A 670 16.08 24.71 2.29
CA LEU A 670 17.47 25.13 2.05
C LEU A 670 17.55 26.33 1.09
N ASP A 671 16.60 27.25 1.21
CA ASP A 671 16.60 28.51 0.46
C ASP A 671 17.29 29.62 1.26
N TYR A 672 18.37 30.16 0.71
CA TYR A 672 19.14 31.25 1.28
C TYR A 672 18.61 32.62 0.85
N GLY A 673 17.61 32.66 -0.04
CA GLY A 673 17.07 33.90 -0.57
C GLY A 673 18.11 34.65 -1.39
N GLU A 674 18.17 35.96 -1.20
CA GLU A 674 19.15 36.82 -1.87
C GLU A 674 20.41 37.00 -1.01
N VAL A 675 21.59 36.76 -1.60
CA VAL A 675 22.89 36.88 -0.92
C VAL A 675 23.84 37.75 -1.75
N PRO A 676 24.44 38.82 -1.19
CA PRO A 676 25.36 39.64 -1.96
C PRO A 676 26.58 38.86 -2.44
N VAL A 677 27.11 39.20 -3.63
CA VAL A 677 28.27 38.50 -4.20
C VAL A 677 29.48 38.58 -3.28
N GLY A 678 30.09 37.41 -3.04
CA GLY A 678 31.23 37.22 -2.15
C GLY A 678 30.91 37.24 -0.66
N LYS A 679 29.64 37.35 -0.25
CA LYS A 679 29.23 37.11 1.14
C LYS A 679 29.00 35.63 1.39
N THR A 680 29.15 35.26 2.67
CA THR A 680 28.97 33.90 3.17
C THR A 680 27.82 33.86 4.16
N VAL A 681 26.92 32.89 4.01
CA VAL A 681 25.79 32.63 4.91
C VAL A 681 25.77 31.16 5.30
N ASP A 682 25.66 30.89 6.58
CA ASP A 682 25.51 29.53 7.13
C ASP A 682 24.04 29.28 7.49
N LYS A 683 23.54 28.09 7.15
CA LYS A 683 22.18 27.67 7.50
C LYS A 683 22.19 26.29 8.12
N ASP A 684 21.65 26.20 9.32
CA ASP A 684 21.37 24.94 9.98
C ASP A 684 20.09 24.31 9.39
N PHE A 685 20.10 23.00 9.24
CA PHE A 685 18.94 22.21 8.83
C PHE A 685 18.91 20.88 9.56
N TRP A 686 17.73 20.28 9.68
CA TRP A 686 17.59 18.99 10.35
C TRP A 686 17.19 17.90 9.39
N VAL A 687 17.90 16.79 9.48
CA VAL A 687 17.54 15.53 8.84
C VAL A 687 16.74 14.73 9.86
N VAL A 688 15.50 14.42 9.51
CA VAL A 688 14.54 13.74 10.38
C VAL A 688 14.36 12.33 9.88
N ASN A 689 14.46 11.35 10.79
CA ASN A 689 14.04 9.99 10.52
C ASN A 689 12.55 9.83 10.89
N ASN A 690 11.67 9.88 9.90
CA ASN A 690 10.23 9.74 10.10
C ASN A 690 9.78 8.29 10.35
N SER A 691 10.71 7.34 10.47
CA SER A 691 10.36 5.98 10.84
C SER A 691 10.04 5.87 12.32
N ALA A 692 8.83 5.38 12.63
CA ALA A 692 8.40 5.06 13.99
C ALA A 692 9.01 3.76 14.54
N ARG A 693 9.67 2.97 13.69
CA ARG A 693 10.10 1.59 14.03
C ARG A 693 11.59 1.34 13.86
N ASN A 694 12.22 2.01 12.89
CA ASN A 694 13.60 1.74 12.51
C ASN A 694 14.47 3.00 12.69
N SER A 695 15.62 2.86 13.34
CA SER A 695 16.68 3.86 13.27
C SER A 695 17.32 3.87 11.88
N PHE A 696 17.87 5.00 11.43
CA PHE A 696 18.54 5.13 10.14
C PHE A 696 20.02 5.46 10.31
N ARG A 697 20.92 4.72 9.64
CA ARG A 697 22.37 4.98 9.68
C ARG A 697 22.80 5.83 8.48
N ILE A 698 23.15 7.08 8.71
CA ILE A 698 23.69 7.97 7.68
C ILE A 698 25.17 7.65 7.47
N THR A 699 25.54 7.33 6.23
CA THR A 699 26.92 7.09 5.78
C THR A 699 27.36 8.04 4.67
N LYS A 700 26.41 8.79 4.10
CA LYS A 700 26.62 9.71 2.98
C LYS A 700 26.11 11.11 3.32
N TYR A 701 26.98 12.10 3.12
CA TYR A 701 26.66 13.54 3.16
C TYR A 701 27.58 14.26 2.17
N GLN A 702 27.06 14.59 0.99
CA GLN A 702 27.83 15.20 -0.09
C GLN A 702 26.97 16.16 -0.93
N LEU A 703 27.64 17.03 -1.69
CA LEU A 703 27.00 17.87 -2.70
C LEU A 703 27.09 17.20 -4.06
N LEU A 704 26.05 17.34 -4.88
CA LEU A 704 26.06 16.83 -6.25
C LEU A 704 27.10 17.56 -7.13
N SER A 705 27.31 18.86 -6.90
CA SER A 705 28.36 19.65 -7.55
C SER A 705 29.15 20.47 -6.54
N THR A 706 30.45 20.66 -6.75
CA THR A 706 31.34 21.42 -5.84
C THR A 706 31.59 22.87 -6.29
N ASP A 707 31.10 23.26 -7.47
CA ASP A 707 31.37 24.57 -8.11
C ASP A 707 30.29 25.64 -7.83
N LYS A 708 29.24 25.31 -7.06
CA LYS A 708 28.06 26.17 -6.86
C LYS A 708 28.11 27.06 -5.62
N GLY A 709 29.28 27.26 -5.02
CA GLY A 709 29.44 28.09 -3.82
C GLY A 709 28.91 27.48 -2.53
N TYR A 710 28.43 26.24 -2.55
CA TYR A 710 27.99 25.51 -1.36
C TYR A 710 29.12 24.70 -0.74
N GLU A 711 29.22 24.70 0.58
CA GLU A 711 30.20 23.95 1.36
C GLU A 711 29.48 23.24 2.52
N LEU A 712 29.75 21.95 2.69
CA LEU A 712 29.19 21.16 3.79
C LEU A 712 29.98 21.41 5.09
N LEU A 713 29.27 21.70 6.18
CA LEU A 713 29.89 21.91 7.48
C LEU A 713 29.55 20.76 8.44
N ASN A 714 30.52 20.40 9.30
CA ASN A 714 30.39 19.47 10.42
C ASN A 714 29.68 18.14 10.11
N ALA A 715 30.44 17.09 9.76
CA ALA A 715 29.87 15.73 9.70
C ALA A 715 30.88 14.65 10.08
N ASN A 716 30.75 14.15 11.31
CA ASN A 716 31.36 12.88 11.69
C ASN A 716 30.43 11.75 11.24
N LEU A 717 30.63 11.25 10.03
CA LEU A 717 29.96 10.05 9.54
C LEU A 717 30.84 8.81 9.78
N PRO A 718 30.25 7.62 10.02
CA PRO A 718 28.82 7.33 10.01
C PRO A 718 28.13 7.71 11.33
N MET A 719 26.83 7.97 11.27
CA MET A 719 26.00 8.22 12.46
C MET A 719 24.62 7.59 12.37
N VAL A 720 23.92 7.42 13.49
CA VAL A 720 22.58 6.80 13.55
C VAL A 720 21.58 7.82 14.07
N ILE A 721 20.47 7.99 13.34
CA ILE A 721 19.29 8.74 13.80
C ILE A 721 18.27 7.74 14.36
N PRO A 722 17.93 7.80 15.66
CA PRO A 722 16.88 6.97 16.26
C PRO A 722 15.51 7.16 15.58
N THR A 723 14.53 6.35 15.95
CA THR A 723 13.16 6.45 15.45
C THR A 723 12.53 7.77 15.85
N LEU A 724 11.87 8.45 14.89
CA LEU A 724 11.21 9.75 15.08
C LEU A 724 12.12 10.86 15.60
N ASP A 725 13.44 10.70 15.47
CA ASP A 725 14.43 11.66 15.93
C ASP A 725 15.04 12.44 14.76
N SER A 726 15.84 13.46 15.08
CA SER A 726 16.46 14.33 14.10
C SER A 726 17.89 14.71 14.49
N VAL A 727 18.71 14.95 13.47
CA VAL A 727 20.09 15.40 13.63
C VAL A 727 20.28 16.70 12.85
N LYS A 728 20.99 17.63 13.49
CA LYS A 728 21.34 18.93 12.91
C LYS A 728 22.58 18.82 12.01
N PHE A 729 22.46 19.36 10.80
CA PHE A 729 23.54 19.58 9.84
C PHE A 729 23.63 21.07 9.52
N ALA A 730 24.76 21.50 8.96
CA ALA A 730 24.97 22.89 8.57
C ALA A 730 25.51 22.96 7.14
N LEU A 731 24.91 23.83 6.34
CA LEU A 731 25.34 24.10 4.98
C LEU A 731 25.76 25.56 4.88
N ARG A 732 26.94 25.81 4.33
CA ARG A 732 27.45 27.14 4.03
C ARG A 732 27.23 27.46 2.57
N PHE A 733 26.78 28.67 2.28
CA PHE A 733 26.76 29.23 0.93
C PHE A 733 27.66 30.47 0.90
N THR A 734 28.69 30.43 0.06
CA THR A 734 29.50 31.59 -0.30
C THR A 734 29.16 31.94 -1.74
N SER A 735 28.59 33.11 -1.95
CA SER A 735 28.16 33.55 -3.28
C SER A 735 29.36 33.60 -4.24
N PRO A 736 29.45 32.71 -5.24
CA PRO A 736 30.64 32.58 -6.09
C PRO A 736 30.65 33.60 -7.23
N GLY A 737 29.52 34.24 -7.50
CA GLY A 737 29.29 35.16 -8.61
C GLY A 737 27.81 35.36 -8.87
N CYS A 738 27.51 36.22 -9.83
CA CYS A 738 26.15 36.59 -10.20
C CYS A 738 25.26 35.43 -10.65
N GLY A 739 23.98 35.48 -10.27
CA GLY A 739 22.93 34.58 -10.76
C GLY A 739 22.36 33.62 -9.70
N VAL A 740 21.56 32.66 -10.16
CA VAL A 740 20.94 31.64 -9.30
C VAL A 740 21.92 30.49 -9.11
N SER A 741 22.24 30.17 -7.87
CA SER A 741 23.02 29.00 -7.49
C SER A 741 22.09 27.95 -6.88
N ASP A 742 21.96 26.81 -7.53
CA ASP A 742 21.23 25.66 -7.01
C ASP A 742 22.12 24.43 -6.90
N ASN A 743 21.88 23.61 -5.87
CA ASN A 743 22.61 22.37 -5.67
C ASN A 743 21.75 21.34 -4.94
N LEU A 744 22.10 20.06 -5.06
CA LEU A 744 21.44 18.98 -4.35
C LEU A 744 22.34 18.46 -3.23
N VAL A 745 21.80 18.40 -2.02
CA VAL A 745 22.49 17.90 -0.82
C VAL A 745 22.12 16.44 -0.61
N GLU A 746 23.01 15.51 -0.94
CA GLU A 746 22.75 14.09 -0.77
C GLU A 746 23.07 13.66 0.66
N ILE A 747 22.03 13.37 1.46
CA ILE A 747 22.17 12.86 2.83
C ILE A 747 21.42 11.55 3.00
N GLY A 748 22.10 10.53 3.51
CA GLY A 748 21.52 9.23 3.77
C GLY A 748 22.60 8.16 3.68
N ASP A 749 22.40 7.15 2.83
CA ASP A 749 23.39 6.13 2.52
C ASP A 749 23.45 5.86 1.00
N SER A 750 24.01 4.72 0.60
CA SER A 750 24.04 4.30 -0.81
C SER A 750 22.66 3.92 -1.37
N CYS A 751 21.70 3.59 -0.51
CA CYS A 751 20.39 3.05 -0.87
C CYS A 751 19.27 4.08 -0.82
N PHE A 752 19.34 5.03 0.13
CA PHE A 752 18.30 6.01 0.35
C PHE A 752 18.90 7.39 0.63
N ILE A 753 18.39 8.40 -0.09
CA ILE A 753 18.73 9.81 0.10
C ILE A 753 17.50 10.56 0.60
N ALA A 754 17.69 11.44 1.58
CA ALA A 754 16.66 12.29 2.13
C ALA A 754 16.01 13.17 1.05
N VAL A 755 14.69 13.32 1.14
CA VAL A 755 13.91 14.22 0.26
C VAL A 755 13.95 15.68 0.78
N ASN A 756 13.59 16.63 -0.08
CA ASN A 756 13.61 18.09 0.15
C ASN A 756 15.01 18.68 0.37
N ASN A 757 15.95 18.23 -0.46
CA ASN A 757 17.37 18.47 -0.30
C ASN A 757 17.99 19.41 -1.35
N ARG A 758 17.16 20.21 -2.02
CA ARG A 758 17.65 21.23 -2.96
C ARG A 758 17.95 22.52 -2.21
N ALA A 759 19.20 22.97 -2.28
CA ALA A 759 19.61 24.27 -1.79
C ALA A 759 19.56 25.30 -2.93
N THR A 760 19.04 26.50 -2.64
CA THR A 760 18.91 27.60 -3.61
C THR A 760 19.37 28.92 -3.01
N ALA A 761 20.00 29.74 -3.81
CA ALA A 761 20.40 31.10 -3.46
C ALA A 761 20.44 31.96 -4.73
N THR A 762 20.00 33.21 -4.62
CA THR A 762 20.14 34.21 -5.70
C THR A 762 21.22 35.21 -5.30
N SER A 763 22.25 35.32 -6.12
CA SER A 763 23.35 36.24 -5.85
C SER A 763 23.16 37.57 -6.56
N TYR A 764 23.47 38.66 -5.86
CA TYR A 764 23.35 40.01 -6.40
C TYR A 764 24.47 40.95 -5.97
N ASP A 765 24.60 42.08 -6.67
CA ASP A 765 25.58 43.10 -6.29
C ASP A 765 24.93 44.35 -5.68
N LEU A 766 23.94 44.92 -6.37
CA LEU A 766 23.34 46.21 -6.01
C LEU A 766 21.94 46.05 -5.44
N THR A 767 21.64 46.70 -4.31
CA THR A 767 20.29 46.85 -3.77
C THR A 767 19.84 48.30 -3.76
N ALA A 768 18.55 48.60 -3.55
CA ALA A 768 18.11 49.96 -3.27
C ALA A 768 17.04 50.05 -2.18
N ASN A 769 16.94 51.23 -1.57
CA ASN A 769 15.89 51.63 -0.63
C ASN A 769 15.69 53.16 -0.61
N PRO A 770 14.61 53.69 -0.01
CA PRO A 770 13.40 52.98 0.43
C PRO A 770 12.33 52.88 -0.67
N ASP A 771 11.27 52.11 -0.41
CA ASP A 771 10.04 52.18 -1.19
C ASP A 771 9.46 53.60 -1.17
N LEU A 772 8.81 53.99 -2.25
CA LEU A 772 8.38 55.38 -2.46
C LEU A 772 6.86 55.50 -2.50
N ASP A 773 6.29 56.24 -1.56
CA ASP A 773 4.89 56.69 -1.61
C ASP A 773 4.84 58.20 -1.85
N PHE A 774 4.39 58.63 -3.02
CA PHE A 774 4.29 60.04 -3.40
C PHE A 774 3.02 60.73 -2.90
N GLY A 775 2.10 60.01 -2.25
CA GLY A 775 0.84 60.56 -1.78
C GLY A 775 -0.07 61.04 -2.91
N ASN A 776 -0.81 62.11 -2.66
CA ASN A 776 -1.83 62.63 -3.59
C ASN A 776 -1.34 63.92 -4.24
N LEU A 777 -1.38 63.99 -5.57
CA LEU A 777 -0.84 65.10 -6.34
C LEU A 777 -1.83 65.55 -7.42
N PRO A 778 -2.12 66.86 -7.56
CA PRO A 778 -2.93 67.37 -8.65
C PRO A 778 -2.32 67.10 -10.04
N ILE A 779 -3.18 66.89 -11.04
CA ILE A 779 -2.76 66.70 -12.44
C ILE A 779 -2.02 67.94 -12.93
N GLY A 780 -0.87 67.72 -13.58
CA GLY A 780 0.00 68.78 -14.08
C GLY A 780 1.06 69.25 -13.10
N LEU A 781 1.07 68.73 -11.86
CA LEU A 781 2.14 68.92 -10.87
C LEU A 781 3.06 67.70 -10.80
N PHE A 782 4.27 67.86 -10.24
CA PHE A 782 5.19 66.75 -10.00
C PHE A 782 5.80 66.77 -8.59
N SER A 783 6.18 65.61 -8.05
CA SER A 783 6.92 65.44 -6.79
C SER A 783 8.12 64.52 -6.99
N GLU A 784 9.24 64.81 -6.33
CA GLU A 784 10.46 63.99 -6.40
C GLU A 784 10.84 63.42 -5.04
N LYS A 785 11.24 62.15 -5.01
CA LYS A 785 11.78 61.48 -3.83
C LYS A 785 13.08 60.77 -4.18
N ASN A 786 13.99 60.69 -3.20
CA ASN A 786 15.29 60.08 -3.40
C ASN A 786 15.25 58.59 -3.07
N ILE A 787 16.01 57.80 -3.83
CA ILE A 787 16.40 56.42 -3.51
C ILE A 787 17.92 56.34 -3.44
N TYR A 788 18.40 55.34 -2.72
CA TYR A 788 19.83 55.05 -2.59
C TYR A 788 20.07 53.64 -3.08
N ILE A 789 21.04 53.49 -3.98
CA ILE A 789 21.47 52.20 -4.53
C ILE A 789 22.77 51.84 -3.83
N TYR A 790 22.75 50.77 -3.05
CA TYR A 790 23.87 50.30 -2.23
C TYR A 790 24.58 49.15 -2.93
N ASN A 791 25.90 49.13 -2.89
CA ASN A 791 26.66 47.94 -3.23
C ASN A 791 26.96 47.14 -1.96
N GLU A 792 26.28 46.02 -1.81
CA GLU A 792 26.46 45.12 -0.66
C GLU A 792 27.45 43.97 -0.94
N SER A 793 27.89 43.85 -2.20
CA SER A 793 28.93 42.90 -2.61
C SER A 793 30.32 43.32 -2.13
N ILE A 794 31.28 42.41 -2.30
CA ILE A 794 32.70 42.69 -2.07
C ILE A 794 33.41 43.27 -3.30
N ASN A 795 32.73 43.36 -4.45
CA ASN A 795 33.31 43.79 -5.72
C ASN A 795 32.85 45.20 -6.08
N ASN A 796 33.62 45.89 -6.93
CA ASN A 796 33.12 47.14 -7.54
C ASN A 796 32.07 46.79 -8.59
N THR A 797 30.87 47.35 -8.49
CA THR A 797 29.78 47.01 -9.38
C THR A 797 29.30 48.23 -10.16
N LYS A 798 29.06 48.02 -11.45
CA LYS A 798 28.47 49.01 -12.34
C LYS A 798 26.95 48.91 -12.30
N LEU A 799 26.26 50.03 -12.15
CA LEU A 799 24.82 50.16 -12.33
C LEU A 799 24.51 50.20 -13.83
N ASP A 800 24.17 49.05 -14.41
CA ASP A 800 23.97 48.90 -15.85
C ASP A 800 22.67 49.52 -16.35
N LYS A 801 21.55 49.37 -15.62
CA LYS A 801 20.45 50.35 -15.75
C LYS A 801 19.52 50.43 -14.57
N LEU A 802 19.01 51.62 -14.33
CA LEU A 802 17.95 51.93 -13.40
C LEU A 802 16.70 52.29 -14.21
N GLY A 803 15.56 51.66 -13.92
CA GLY A 803 14.34 51.92 -14.68
C GLY A 803 13.08 51.34 -14.06
N LEU A 804 11.93 51.70 -14.65
CA LEU A 804 10.63 51.20 -14.24
C LEU A 804 10.33 49.86 -14.92
N LYS A 805 9.74 48.92 -14.18
CA LYS A 805 9.38 47.61 -14.70
C LYS A 805 8.22 47.68 -15.68
N PHE A 806 7.15 48.39 -15.32
CA PHE A 806 5.92 48.46 -16.10
C PHE A 806 5.84 49.72 -16.97
N GLY A 807 6.70 50.72 -16.70
CA GLY A 807 6.77 51.94 -17.49
C GLY A 807 5.52 52.79 -17.35
N ASN A 808 4.89 52.83 -16.17
CA ASN A 808 3.71 53.65 -15.95
C ASN A 808 4.00 55.12 -16.25
N ASN A 809 3.15 55.73 -17.07
CA ASN A 809 3.27 57.13 -17.53
C ASN A 809 3.30 58.19 -16.40
N GLY A 810 3.07 57.80 -15.15
CA GLY A 810 3.11 58.68 -13.98
C GLY A 810 4.48 58.78 -13.31
N PHE A 811 5.41 57.83 -13.53
CA PHE A 811 6.72 57.83 -12.87
C PHE A 811 7.86 58.05 -13.87
N ILE A 812 8.88 58.78 -13.45
CA ILE A 812 10.14 58.98 -14.17
C ILE A 812 11.27 58.70 -13.18
N VAL A 813 12.17 57.80 -13.52
CA VAL A 813 13.33 57.48 -12.69
C VAL A 813 14.56 58.18 -13.25
N ASP A 814 15.41 58.68 -12.37
CA ASP A 814 16.69 59.31 -12.72
C ASP A 814 17.55 58.39 -13.59
N ASN A 815 18.30 58.97 -14.52
CA ASN A 815 19.17 58.23 -15.42
C ASN A 815 20.62 58.35 -14.95
N ILE A 816 20.98 57.52 -13.99
CA ILE A 816 22.35 57.41 -13.45
C ILE A 816 23.05 56.12 -13.87
N ASN A 817 22.64 55.57 -15.01
CA ASN A 817 23.25 54.37 -15.58
C ASN A 817 24.75 54.59 -15.80
N ASP A 818 25.50 53.48 -15.84
CA ASP A 818 26.95 53.43 -16.01
C ASP A 818 27.80 53.91 -14.82
N ARG A 819 27.20 54.21 -13.67
CA ARG A 819 27.95 54.55 -12.44
C ARG A 819 28.55 53.31 -11.78
N ILE A 820 29.79 53.43 -11.32
CA ILE A 820 30.44 52.42 -10.45
C ILE A 820 30.09 52.76 -9.00
N VAL A 821 29.56 51.78 -8.28
CA VAL A 821 29.29 51.83 -6.84
C VAL A 821 30.34 50.94 -6.16
N PHE A 822 31.15 51.52 -5.27
CA PHE A 822 32.18 50.76 -4.54
C PHE A 822 31.55 49.93 -3.40
N PRO A 823 32.18 48.82 -2.96
CA PRO A 823 31.71 48.03 -1.83
C PRO A 823 31.38 48.88 -0.60
N LEU A 824 30.22 48.63 0.02
CA LEU A 824 29.69 49.35 1.19
C LEU A 824 29.36 50.84 0.94
N ASP A 825 29.43 51.31 -0.30
CA ASP A 825 29.05 52.66 -0.70
C ASP A 825 27.64 52.68 -1.30
N SER A 826 27.11 53.89 -1.51
CA SER A 826 25.81 54.08 -2.15
C SER A 826 25.81 55.24 -3.14
N VAL A 827 25.01 55.11 -4.19
CA VAL A 827 24.73 56.21 -5.11
C VAL A 827 23.28 56.66 -4.97
N LYS A 828 23.10 57.97 -4.90
CA LYS A 828 21.78 58.60 -4.82
C LYS A 828 21.18 58.75 -6.21
N ALA A 829 19.92 58.35 -6.35
CA ALA A 829 19.06 58.62 -7.51
C ALA A 829 17.75 59.25 -7.02
N PHE A 830 16.94 59.78 -7.94
CA PHE A 830 15.60 60.24 -7.62
C PHE A 830 14.55 59.55 -8.50
N VAL A 831 13.32 59.56 -8.02
CA VAL A 831 12.14 59.19 -8.78
C VAL A 831 11.16 60.35 -8.69
N ARG A 832 10.62 60.74 -9.85
CA ARG A 832 9.62 61.79 -10.02
C ARG A 832 8.27 61.15 -10.30
N PHE A 833 7.24 61.58 -9.59
CA PHE A 833 5.85 61.26 -9.88
C PHE A 833 5.16 62.50 -10.48
N SER A 834 4.53 62.35 -11.64
CA SER A 834 3.85 63.41 -12.40
C SER A 834 2.58 62.85 -13.06
N PRO A 835 1.43 62.82 -12.37
CA PRO A 835 0.20 62.24 -12.90
C PRO A 835 -0.35 63.08 -14.06
N SER A 836 -0.61 62.43 -15.19
CA SER A 836 -1.19 63.04 -16.40
C SER A 836 -2.73 62.92 -16.47
N PHE A 837 -3.34 62.10 -15.61
CA PHE A 837 -4.79 61.92 -15.49
C PHE A 837 -5.15 61.52 -14.04
N PRO A 838 -6.44 61.63 -13.63
CA PRO A 838 -6.85 61.25 -12.29
C PRO A 838 -6.80 59.72 -12.11
N GLY A 839 -6.23 59.23 -11.01
CA GLY A 839 -6.12 57.78 -10.77
C GLY A 839 -5.01 57.38 -9.79
N SER A 840 -4.91 56.09 -9.49
CA SER A 840 -3.82 55.52 -8.69
C SER A 840 -2.76 54.90 -9.60
N PHE A 841 -1.49 55.14 -9.28
CA PHE A 841 -0.34 54.68 -10.03
C PHE A 841 0.55 53.83 -9.12
N ILE A 842 0.90 52.62 -9.56
CA ILE A 842 1.83 51.72 -8.87
C ILE A 842 2.79 51.15 -9.92
N ASP A 843 4.09 51.25 -9.67
CA ASP A 843 5.14 50.61 -10.47
C ASP A 843 6.22 50.05 -9.55
N SER A 844 7.19 49.36 -10.14
CA SER A 844 8.37 48.89 -9.43
C SER A 844 9.64 49.36 -10.13
N ILE A 845 10.60 49.79 -9.34
CA ILE A 845 11.93 50.21 -9.80
C ILE A 845 12.80 48.96 -9.87
N ALA A 846 13.36 48.72 -11.04
CA ALA A 846 14.29 47.64 -11.30
C ALA A 846 15.72 48.20 -11.40
N ILE A 847 16.65 47.46 -10.80
CA ILE A 847 18.08 47.76 -10.80
C ILE A 847 18.76 46.67 -11.61
N GLY A 848 19.45 47.09 -12.66
CA GLY A 848 20.30 46.27 -13.50
C GLY A 848 21.74 46.42 -13.06
N ASP A 849 22.38 45.30 -12.73
CA ASP A 849 23.82 45.20 -12.49
C ASP A 849 24.40 44.04 -13.32
N ALA A 850 25.66 43.67 -13.05
CA ALA A 850 26.32 42.54 -13.70
C ALA A 850 25.57 41.21 -13.49
N CYS A 851 24.66 41.13 -12.50
CA CYS A 851 23.84 39.97 -12.20
C CYS A 851 22.47 39.97 -12.90
N GLY A 852 22.12 41.05 -13.60
CA GLY A 852 20.89 41.19 -14.37
C GLY A 852 19.91 42.20 -13.76
N TYR A 853 18.65 42.18 -14.24
CA TYR A 853 17.59 43.06 -13.73
C TYR A 853 16.89 42.46 -12.52
N HIS A 854 17.09 43.07 -11.36
CA HIS A 854 16.47 42.66 -10.10
C HIS A 854 15.39 43.67 -9.71
N LEU A 855 14.20 43.18 -9.35
CA LEU A 855 13.06 44.00 -8.91
C LEU A 855 13.21 44.32 -7.43
N ARG A 856 13.35 45.60 -7.06
CA ARG A 856 13.76 45.90 -5.67
C ARG A 856 12.94 46.94 -4.93
N LEU A 857 12.18 47.80 -5.61
CA LEU A 857 11.41 48.83 -4.90
C LEU A 857 10.04 49.06 -5.52
N GLU A 858 9.04 49.28 -4.68
CA GLU A 858 7.70 49.73 -5.08
C GLU A 858 7.65 51.26 -5.08
N CYS A 859 7.03 51.85 -6.10
CA CYS A 859 6.66 53.25 -6.10
C CYS A 859 5.16 53.42 -6.38
N LYS A 860 4.49 54.20 -5.54
CA LYS A 860 3.05 54.47 -5.63
C LYS A 860 2.69 55.95 -5.45
N GLY A 861 1.59 56.39 -6.04
CA GLY A 861 1.08 57.76 -5.94
C GLY A 861 -0.31 57.91 -6.58
N ASN A 862 -1.03 58.98 -6.23
CA ASN A 862 -2.38 59.25 -6.74
C ASN A 862 -2.46 60.62 -7.44
N GLY A 863 -3.09 60.67 -8.62
CA GLY A 863 -3.42 61.88 -9.36
C GLY A 863 -4.87 62.33 -9.14
N PHE A 864 -5.12 63.63 -8.97
CA PHE A 864 -6.50 64.19 -8.90
C PHE A 864 -6.63 65.57 -9.59
N LYS A 865 -7.85 66.01 -9.91
CA LYS A 865 -8.09 67.22 -10.71
C LYS A 865 -8.52 68.42 -9.86
N VAL A 866 -7.99 69.60 -10.17
CA VAL A 866 -8.40 70.90 -9.61
C VAL A 866 -8.59 71.86 -10.79
N SER A 867 -9.62 72.70 -10.77
CA SER A 867 -9.87 73.68 -11.83
C SER A 867 -10.32 75.04 -11.30
N VAL A 868 -10.04 76.09 -12.08
CA VAL A 868 -10.58 77.44 -11.85
C VAL A 868 -11.80 77.65 -12.76
N GLN A 869 -12.94 78.08 -12.19
CA GLN A 869 -14.19 78.29 -12.91
C GLN A 869 -14.92 79.56 -12.41
N PRO A 870 -15.78 80.18 -13.24
CA PRO A 870 -15.88 80.02 -14.68
C PRO A 870 -14.77 80.81 -15.41
N ASN A 871 -14.74 80.74 -16.74
CA ASN A 871 -14.05 81.77 -17.53
C ASN A 871 -14.78 83.10 -17.35
N LEU A 872 -14.06 84.20 -17.11
CA LEU A 872 -14.68 85.49 -16.83
C LEU A 872 -14.62 86.40 -18.06
N LEU A 873 -15.79 86.61 -18.67
CA LEU A 873 -16.00 87.59 -19.72
C LEU A 873 -16.68 88.82 -19.14
N PHE A 874 -16.06 89.98 -19.23
CA PHE A 874 -16.62 91.26 -18.80
C PHE A 874 -17.35 91.91 -19.99
N ASP A 875 -18.59 92.39 -19.77
CA ASP A 875 -19.44 93.02 -20.80
C ASP A 875 -18.81 94.32 -21.36
N ARG A 876 -19.38 94.96 -22.40
CA ARG A 876 -18.77 96.17 -23.01
C ARG A 876 -18.69 97.34 -22.02
N LEU A 877 -17.48 97.81 -21.73
CA LEU A 877 -17.20 98.88 -20.77
C LEU A 877 -16.85 100.20 -21.48
N VAL A 878 -16.97 101.33 -20.78
CA VAL A 878 -16.42 102.63 -21.22
C VAL A 878 -15.29 103.08 -20.28
N PRO A 879 -14.35 103.93 -20.72
CA PRO A 879 -13.29 104.44 -19.85
C PRO A 879 -13.86 105.03 -18.55
N GLY A 880 -13.41 104.51 -17.41
CA GLY A 880 -13.88 104.85 -16.06
C GLY A 880 -14.73 103.76 -15.37
N ASN A 881 -15.15 102.70 -16.06
CA ASN A 881 -15.84 101.58 -15.40
C ASN A 881 -14.90 100.72 -14.54
N GLN A 882 -15.37 100.35 -13.35
CA GLN A 882 -14.78 99.31 -12.52
C GLN A 882 -15.82 98.19 -12.36
N VAL A 883 -15.44 96.96 -12.73
CA VAL A 883 -16.33 95.79 -12.68
C VAL A 883 -15.60 94.64 -12.01
N GLU A 884 -16.31 93.90 -11.16
CA GLU A 884 -15.80 92.74 -10.45
C GLU A 884 -16.71 91.54 -10.75
N LYS A 885 -16.11 90.38 -11.05
CA LYS A 885 -16.83 89.10 -11.23
C LYS A 885 -16.23 88.05 -10.31
N GLU A 886 -17.08 87.19 -9.77
CA GLU A 886 -16.70 86.08 -8.90
C GLU A 886 -16.18 84.89 -9.73
N ALA A 887 -15.14 84.24 -9.22
CA ALA A 887 -14.65 82.95 -9.69
C ALA A 887 -14.32 82.07 -8.47
N TRP A 888 -14.10 80.78 -8.70
CA TRP A 888 -13.74 79.83 -7.66
C TRP A 888 -12.74 78.80 -8.17
N VAL A 889 -11.90 78.32 -7.26
CA VAL A 889 -11.09 77.13 -7.47
C VAL A 889 -11.87 75.95 -6.93
N VAL A 890 -12.25 74.99 -7.77
CA VAL A 890 -12.94 73.77 -7.36
C VAL A 890 -11.97 72.60 -7.28
N ASN A 891 -12.01 71.91 -6.15
CA ASN A 891 -11.38 70.61 -6.01
C ASN A 891 -12.33 69.55 -6.57
N GLU A 892 -12.05 69.06 -7.78
CA GLU A 892 -12.89 68.04 -8.44
C GLU A 892 -12.65 66.63 -7.88
N SER A 893 -11.75 66.47 -6.91
CA SER A 893 -11.60 65.20 -6.19
C SER A 893 -12.74 64.99 -5.21
N ASP A 894 -13.23 63.76 -5.14
CA ASP A 894 -14.15 63.27 -4.10
C ASP A 894 -13.42 62.73 -2.86
N LYS A 895 -12.07 62.70 -2.87
CA LYS A 895 -11.26 61.99 -1.86
C LYS A 895 -10.16 62.81 -1.20
N TYR A 896 -9.52 63.72 -1.93
CA TYR A 896 -8.28 64.35 -1.46
C TYR A 896 -8.48 65.85 -1.22
N THR A 897 -7.96 66.37 -0.11
CA THR A 897 -7.95 67.82 0.19
C THR A 897 -6.82 68.49 -0.58
N PHE A 898 -7.07 69.69 -1.13
CA PHE A 898 -6.11 70.49 -1.87
C PHE A 898 -5.75 71.75 -1.09
N ILE A 899 -4.46 72.12 -1.03
CA ILE A 899 -4.02 73.38 -0.44
C ILE A 899 -3.61 74.31 -1.57
N LEU A 900 -4.33 75.42 -1.70
CA LEU A 900 -4.11 76.49 -2.65
C LEU A 900 -3.16 77.53 -2.04
N ASP A 901 -1.91 77.57 -2.50
CA ASP A 901 -0.89 78.45 -1.91
C ASP A 901 -0.91 79.88 -2.48
N THR A 902 -1.32 80.06 -3.73
CA THR A 902 -1.60 81.38 -4.31
C THR A 902 -2.36 81.24 -5.63
N LEU A 903 -3.06 82.31 -6.02
CA LEU A 903 -3.52 82.53 -7.39
C LEU A 903 -2.65 83.57 -8.07
N VAL A 904 -2.34 83.36 -9.34
CA VAL A 904 -1.55 84.30 -10.15
C VAL A 904 -2.19 84.58 -11.49
N LEU A 905 -1.99 85.78 -12.03
CA LEU A 905 -2.35 86.12 -13.40
C LEU A 905 -1.16 85.90 -14.32
N LYS A 906 -1.38 85.28 -15.49
CA LYS A 906 -0.31 84.86 -16.40
C LYS A 906 0.48 86.05 -16.95
N ASN A 907 -0.21 87.09 -17.40
CA ASN A 907 0.41 88.22 -18.09
C ASN A 907 0.52 89.48 -17.23
N ASN A 908 -0.19 89.53 -16.08
CA ASN A 908 -0.09 90.51 -14.98
C ASN A 908 0.03 92.00 -15.37
N LYS A 909 -0.44 92.36 -16.58
CA LYS A 909 -0.36 93.72 -17.17
C LYS A 909 -1.66 94.18 -17.82
N SER A 910 -2.75 93.42 -17.65
CA SER A 910 -4.00 93.60 -18.39
C SER A 910 -5.11 94.28 -17.58
N GLY A 911 -4.82 95.01 -16.49
CA GLY A 911 -5.82 95.73 -15.70
C GLY A 911 -6.71 94.85 -14.78
N PHE A 912 -6.49 93.54 -14.73
CA PHE A 912 -7.17 92.60 -13.83
C PHE A 912 -6.48 92.52 -12.46
N LYS A 913 -7.24 92.37 -11.38
CA LYS A 913 -6.74 92.19 -10.01
C LYS A 913 -7.57 91.15 -9.27
N ILE A 914 -6.89 90.19 -8.65
CA ILE A 914 -7.54 89.17 -7.81
C ILE A 914 -7.69 89.73 -6.38
N SER A 915 -8.86 89.52 -5.78
CA SER A 915 -9.24 89.96 -4.44
C SER A 915 -10.15 88.90 -3.78
N GLY A 916 -10.44 89.05 -2.48
CA GLY A 916 -11.46 88.25 -1.80
C GLY A 916 -11.05 86.85 -1.33
N ILE A 917 -9.78 86.46 -1.46
CA ILE A 917 -9.24 85.19 -0.95
C ILE A 917 -7.94 85.41 -0.17
N THR A 918 -7.73 84.63 0.89
CA THR A 918 -6.51 84.63 1.72
C THR A 918 -5.77 83.33 1.54
N PHE A 919 -4.45 83.40 1.31
CA PHE A 919 -3.62 82.22 1.10
C PHE A 919 -2.71 81.93 2.32
N PRO A 920 -2.33 80.66 2.55
CA PRO A 920 -2.82 79.46 1.85
C PRO A 920 -4.27 79.13 2.21
N ASP A 921 -5.03 78.62 1.26
CA ASP A 921 -6.44 78.21 1.44
C ASP A 921 -6.61 76.70 1.27
N THR A 922 -7.45 76.07 2.08
CA THR A 922 -7.64 74.61 2.07
C THR A 922 -8.99 74.25 1.48
N ILE A 923 -8.98 73.58 0.34
CA ILE A 923 -10.16 73.18 -0.43
C ILE A 923 -10.40 71.68 -0.22
N HIS A 924 -11.40 71.33 0.60
CA HIS A 924 -11.77 69.94 0.83
C HIS A 924 -12.36 69.29 -0.44
N PRO A 925 -12.49 67.95 -0.48
CA PRO A 925 -13.03 67.26 -1.64
C PRO A 925 -14.40 67.80 -2.05
N THR A 926 -14.62 68.02 -3.35
CA THR A 926 -15.84 68.58 -3.97
C THR A 926 -16.19 70.03 -3.58
N GLU A 927 -15.41 70.65 -2.68
CA GLU A 927 -15.61 72.05 -2.30
C GLU A 927 -14.91 73.00 -3.27
N ALA A 928 -15.27 74.28 -3.16
CA ALA A 928 -14.68 75.34 -3.94
C ALA A 928 -14.33 76.55 -3.06
N SER A 929 -13.19 77.17 -3.35
CA SER A 929 -12.78 78.42 -2.73
C SER A 929 -13.07 79.59 -3.65
N HIS A 930 -13.91 80.49 -3.20
CA HIS A 930 -14.40 81.63 -3.95
C HIS A 930 -13.47 82.84 -3.83
N PHE A 931 -13.32 83.58 -4.91
CA PHE A 931 -12.53 84.81 -5.00
C PHE A 931 -13.11 85.73 -6.07
N TYR A 932 -12.66 86.97 -6.10
CA TYR A 932 -13.13 87.96 -7.06
C TYR A 932 -12.01 88.41 -7.99
N VAL A 933 -12.38 88.72 -9.23
CA VAL A 933 -11.49 89.34 -10.22
C VAL A 933 -12.09 90.68 -10.62
N GLY A 934 -11.41 91.76 -10.21
CA GLY A 934 -11.74 93.12 -10.60
C GLY A 934 -11.01 93.53 -11.88
N PHE A 935 -11.66 94.34 -12.72
CA PHE A 935 -11.08 94.97 -13.91
C PHE A 935 -11.38 96.48 -13.91
N ILE A 936 -10.38 97.30 -14.24
CA ILE A 936 -10.51 98.76 -14.34
C ILE A 936 -10.29 99.19 -15.81
N ALA A 937 -11.34 99.73 -16.43
CA ALA A 937 -11.33 100.20 -17.81
C ALA A 937 -10.68 101.60 -17.90
N ASN A 938 -9.36 101.67 -18.07
CA ASN A 938 -8.62 102.95 -18.13
C ASN A 938 -8.48 103.51 -19.56
N GLU A 939 -8.42 102.64 -20.56
CA GLU A 939 -8.23 103.00 -21.96
C GLU A 939 -9.06 102.08 -22.89
N VAL A 940 -9.35 102.56 -24.09
CA VAL A 940 -10.15 101.84 -25.10
C VAL A 940 -9.31 100.68 -25.67
N GLY A 941 -9.83 99.45 -25.65
CA GLY A 941 -9.11 98.26 -26.12
C GLY A 941 -9.73 96.93 -25.65
N THR A 942 -9.13 95.81 -26.09
CA THR A 942 -9.47 94.43 -25.67
C THR A 942 -8.33 93.87 -24.81
N PHE A 943 -8.66 93.38 -23.62
CA PHE A 943 -7.72 92.87 -22.63
C PHE A 943 -7.96 91.39 -22.36
N VAL A 944 -6.91 90.56 -22.40
CA VAL A 944 -6.99 89.10 -22.16
C VAL A 944 -5.92 88.67 -21.15
N ASP A 945 -6.27 87.79 -20.20
CA ASP A 945 -5.34 87.13 -19.27
C ASP A 945 -5.86 85.73 -18.85
N SER A 946 -5.15 85.02 -17.99
CA SER A 946 -5.57 83.73 -17.44
C SER A 946 -5.16 83.54 -15.99
N ILE A 947 -5.96 82.81 -15.21
CA ILE A 947 -5.70 82.53 -13.79
C ILE A 947 -4.93 81.23 -13.64
N GLY A 948 -3.83 81.30 -12.90
CA GLY A 948 -3.00 80.18 -12.51
C GLY A 948 -3.18 79.80 -11.04
N ILE A 949 -3.24 78.49 -10.79
CA ILE A 949 -3.24 77.88 -9.45
C ILE A 949 -1.78 77.57 -9.10
N SER A 950 -1.36 77.99 -7.91
CA SER A 950 -0.09 77.57 -7.33
C SER A 950 -0.31 76.63 -6.15
N ALA A 951 0.43 75.53 -6.13
CA ALA A 951 0.65 74.71 -4.95
C ALA A 951 2.14 74.32 -4.90
N SER A 952 2.79 74.64 -3.78
CA SER A 952 4.17 74.26 -3.45
C SER A 952 5.18 74.61 -4.54
N ASN A 953 5.12 75.86 -5.04
CA ASN A 953 5.98 76.44 -6.09
C ASN A 953 5.76 75.91 -7.52
N LEU A 954 4.60 75.35 -7.83
CA LEU A 954 4.26 74.87 -9.17
C LEU A 954 3.01 75.57 -9.71
N LEU A 955 3.05 76.01 -10.98
CA LEU A 955 2.05 76.90 -11.59
C LEU A 955 1.38 76.25 -12.80
N SER A 956 0.05 76.20 -12.82
CA SER A 956 -0.75 75.79 -13.98
C SER A 956 -1.88 76.81 -14.23
N PHE A 957 -2.10 77.20 -15.49
CA PHE A 957 -3.10 78.20 -15.90
C PHE A 957 -4.28 77.53 -16.59
N SER A 958 -5.50 77.73 -16.09
CA SER A 958 -6.67 76.95 -16.54
C SER A 958 -7.94 77.75 -16.84
N SER A 959 -7.99 79.07 -16.61
CA SER A 959 -9.19 79.91 -16.84
C SER A 959 -8.86 81.16 -17.68
N GLU A 960 -9.76 81.56 -18.59
CA GLU A 960 -9.65 82.74 -19.46
C GLU A 960 -10.35 83.97 -18.86
N LEU A 961 -9.68 85.13 -18.91
CA LEU A 961 -10.20 86.45 -18.56
C LEU A 961 -10.24 87.35 -19.80
N LYS A 962 -11.36 88.02 -20.09
CA LYS A 962 -11.46 88.97 -21.22
C LYS A 962 -12.37 90.18 -20.93
N ALA A 963 -11.94 91.38 -21.32
CA ALA A 963 -12.71 92.63 -21.21
C ALA A 963 -12.54 93.55 -22.44
N ASP A 964 -13.62 94.21 -22.90
CA ASP A 964 -13.65 95.13 -24.05
C ASP A 964 -14.11 96.56 -23.63
N VAL A 965 -13.34 97.61 -23.97
CA VAL A 965 -13.59 99.02 -23.57
C VAL A 965 -13.79 99.95 -24.79
N ILE A 966 -14.85 100.79 -24.85
CA ILE A 966 -15.27 101.65 -25.99
C ILE A 966 -15.57 103.13 -25.60
N SER A 967 -15.59 104.10 -26.54
CA SER A 967 -15.86 105.54 -26.26
C SER A 967 -17.34 105.97 -26.44
N SER A 968 -17.84 106.92 -25.63
CA SER A 968 -19.25 107.39 -25.63
C SER A 968 -19.49 108.67 -26.48
N VAL A 969 -20.63 108.82 -27.18
CA VAL A 969 -21.09 110.09 -27.83
C VAL A 969 -22.53 110.45 -27.47
N LYS A 970 -22.74 111.77 -27.26
CA LYS A 970 -23.87 112.55 -26.70
C LYS A 970 -25.21 112.45 -27.43
N ASP A 971 -26.29 112.41 -26.65
CA ASP A 971 -27.62 112.96 -26.99
C ASP A 971 -27.57 114.50 -27.07
N PHE A 972 -28.22 115.08 -28.07
CA PHE A 972 -28.53 116.52 -28.13
C PHE A 972 -30.03 116.73 -28.31
N SER A 973 -30.70 117.13 -27.23
CA SER A 973 -32.05 117.71 -27.23
C SER A 973 -31.96 119.21 -27.51
N GLY A 974 -32.61 119.69 -28.57
CA GLY A 974 -32.77 121.13 -28.85
C GLY A 974 -34.20 121.42 -29.29
N ASN A 975 -34.87 122.29 -28.55
CA ASN A 975 -36.28 122.65 -28.71
C ASN A 975 -36.43 123.86 -29.66
N VAL A 976 -37.47 123.82 -30.52
CA VAL A 976 -38.33 124.94 -31.00
C VAL A 976 -37.81 125.89 -32.12
N SER A 977 -38.50 125.92 -33.27
CA SER A 977 -39.44 126.99 -33.68
C SER A 977 -40.11 126.67 -35.03
N SER A 978 -41.40 126.97 -35.15
CA SER A 978 -42.33 126.46 -36.17
C SER A 978 -42.46 127.33 -37.43
N ASP A 979 -41.36 127.88 -37.94
CA ASP A 979 -41.32 128.57 -39.26
C ASP A 979 -39.99 128.37 -40.03
N SER A 980 -39.20 127.36 -39.65
CA SER A 980 -37.95 126.96 -40.33
C SER A 980 -38.08 125.57 -40.96
N PHE A 981 -37.34 125.30 -42.05
CA PHE A 981 -37.31 124.03 -42.80
C PHE A 981 -37.36 122.79 -41.90
N HIS A 982 -38.38 121.95 -42.10
CA HIS A 982 -38.60 120.73 -41.34
C HIS A 982 -39.16 119.61 -42.21
N ILE A 983 -39.02 118.37 -41.73
CA ILE A 983 -39.60 117.19 -42.36
C ILE A 983 -41.03 117.06 -41.82
N ASP A 984 -42.02 117.32 -42.68
CA ASP A 984 -43.46 117.35 -42.37
C ASP A 984 -43.99 115.97 -42.00
N VAL A 985 -43.65 114.98 -42.82
CA VAL A 985 -44.23 113.64 -42.71
C VAL A 985 -43.22 112.58 -43.13
N LEU A 986 -43.07 111.55 -42.28
CA LEU A 986 -42.45 110.28 -42.61
C LEU A 986 -43.53 109.20 -42.58
N LYS A 987 -43.89 108.63 -43.73
CA LYS A 987 -44.95 107.62 -43.80
C LYS A 987 -44.57 106.40 -44.64
N PRO A 988 -44.86 105.18 -44.15
CA PRO A 988 -45.32 104.87 -42.79
C PRO A 988 -44.20 105.03 -41.74
N ASN A 989 -44.55 105.42 -40.50
CA ASN A 989 -43.65 105.40 -39.34
C ASN A 989 -44.47 104.94 -38.11
N PRO A 990 -44.30 103.69 -37.61
CA PRO A 990 -43.23 102.75 -37.95
C PRO A 990 -43.29 102.25 -39.40
N ALA A 991 -42.13 102.11 -40.02
CA ALA A 991 -41.97 101.63 -41.38
C ALA A 991 -41.76 100.12 -41.41
N SER A 992 -42.57 99.40 -42.19
CA SER A 992 -42.49 97.93 -42.31
C SER A 992 -42.41 97.44 -43.76
N GLY A 993 -42.33 98.35 -44.73
CA GLY A 993 -42.24 98.05 -46.16
C GLY A 993 -40.83 98.27 -46.72
N GLU A 994 -40.71 98.21 -48.05
CA GLU A 994 -39.43 98.40 -48.74
C GLU A 994 -38.97 99.87 -48.78
N PHE A 995 -39.90 100.82 -48.67
CA PHE A 995 -39.61 102.26 -48.78
C PHE A 995 -40.35 103.08 -47.72
N VAL A 996 -39.76 104.21 -47.32
CA VAL A 996 -40.38 105.26 -46.51
C VAL A 996 -40.45 106.55 -47.31
N GLU A 997 -41.62 107.16 -47.37
CA GLU A 997 -41.81 108.44 -48.04
C GLU A 997 -41.53 109.59 -47.08
N VAL A 998 -40.71 110.53 -47.53
CA VAL A 998 -40.25 111.71 -46.79
C VAL A 998 -40.82 112.95 -47.47
N ILE A 999 -41.59 113.75 -46.73
CA ILE A 999 -42.21 114.98 -47.21
C ILE A 999 -41.63 116.16 -46.42
N ILE A 1000 -41.33 117.26 -47.12
CA ILE A 1000 -40.67 118.45 -46.55
C ILE A 1000 -41.57 119.68 -46.68
N SER A 1001 -41.58 120.54 -45.66
CA SER A 1001 -42.62 121.55 -45.42
C SER A 1001 -42.64 122.78 -46.32
N ASN A 1002 -41.56 123.10 -47.04
CA ASN A 1002 -41.51 124.27 -47.93
C ASN A 1002 -40.72 123.99 -49.21
N GLN A 1003 -41.07 124.66 -50.31
CA GLN A 1003 -40.33 124.56 -51.58
C GLN A 1003 -38.87 124.97 -51.38
N THR A 1004 -37.94 124.04 -51.61
CA THR A 1004 -36.52 124.30 -51.51
C THR A 1004 -36.00 124.97 -52.78
N HIS A 1005 -35.21 126.04 -52.60
CA HIS A 1005 -34.60 126.75 -53.73
C HIS A 1005 -33.28 126.11 -54.20
N ASP A 1006 -32.72 125.14 -53.46
CA ASP A 1006 -31.47 124.41 -53.72
C ASP A 1006 -31.68 122.88 -53.75
N ASP A 1007 -30.69 122.15 -54.27
CA ASP A 1007 -30.63 120.68 -54.22
C ASP A 1007 -30.52 120.17 -52.78
N LEU A 1008 -31.07 118.98 -52.53
CA LEU A 1008 -31.30 118.43 -51.20
C LEU A 1008 -30.36 117.26 -50.89
N GLN A 1009 -29.65 117.31 -49.77
CA GLN A 1009 -28.79 116.25 -49.29
C GLN A 1009 -29.45 115.51 -48.12
N LEU A 1010 -29.57 114.20 -48.22
CA LEU A 1010 -30.11 113.34 -47.18
C LEU A 1010 -29.02 112.46 -46.59
N ASN A 1011 -28.99 112.37 -45.26
CA ASN A 1011 -28.16 111.47 -44.50
C ASN A 1011 -29.06 110.59 -43.61
N LEU A 1012 -28.94 109.27 -43.73
CA LEU A 1012 -29.61 108.31 -42.84
C LEU A 1012 -28.62 107.78 -41.81
N TYR A 1013 -28.99 107.76 -40.53
CA TYR A 1013 -28.18 107.26 -39.43
C TYR A 1013 -28.90 106.14 -38.68
N ASN A 1014 -28.14 105.18 -38.13
CA ASN A 1014 -28.67 104.20 -37.18
C ASN A 1014 -28.86 104.83 -35.78
N GLU A 1015 -29.45 104.08 -34.84
CA GLU A 1015 -29.79 104.58 -33.49
C GLU A 1015 -28.60 105.08 -32.66
N ILE A 1016 -27.38 104.60 -32.95
CA ILE A 1016 -26.14 105.00 -32.29
C ILE A 1016 -25.39 106.12 -33.05
N GLY A 1017 -26.00 106.71 -34.09
CA GLY A 1017 -25.46 107.87 -34.81
C GLY A 1017 -24.49 107.56 -35.95
N GLY A 1018 -24.34 106.28 -36.34
CA GLY A 1018 -23.54 105.87 -37.50
C GLY A 1018 -24.27 106.15 -38.82
N LEU A 1019 -23.59 106.83 -39.76
CA LEU A 1019 -24.15 107.15 -41.09
C LEU A 1019 -24.29 105.86 -41.93
N ILE A 1020 -25.51 105.56 -42.32
CA ILE A 1020 -25.87 104.41 -43.17
C ILE A 1020 -25.82 104.80 -44.64
N THR A 1021 -26.46 105.92 -44.99
CA THR A 1021 -26.56 106.33 -46.39
C THR A 1021 -26.55 107.83 -46.54
N LYS A 1022 -26.05 108.29 -47.71
CA LYS A 1022 -26.01 109.69 -48.10
C LYS A 1022 -26.46 109.84 -49.55
N LEU A 1023 -27.47 110.68 -49.78
CA LEU A 1023 -28.11 110.88 -51.08
C LEU A 1023 -28.17 112.37 -51.41
N ASN A 1024 -27.90 112.75 -52.65
CA ASN A 1024 -28.10 114.11 -53.15
C ASN A 1024 -29.25 114.06 -54.17
N ILE A 1025 -30.25 114.89 -53.98
CA ILE A 1025 -31.49 114.93 -54.75
C ILE A 1025 -31.58 116.29 -55.44
N ASN A 1026 -31.73 116.30 -56.76
CA ASN A 1026 -31.85 117.55 -57.50
C ASN A 1026 -33.23 118.19 -57.26
N LYS A 1027 -33.28 119.51 -57.03
CA LYS A 1027 -34.53 120.21 -56.71
C LYS A 1027 -35.60 120.09 -57.80
N ASN A 1028 -35.18 119.98 -59.06
CA ASN A 1028 -36.11 119.89 -60.19
C ASN A 1028 -36.78 118.50 -60.30
N GLU A 1029 -36.32 117.50 -59.53
CA GLU A 1029 -36.81 116.11 -59.53
C GLU A 1029 -37.72 115.79 -58.32
N LEU A 1030 -38.16 116.81 -57.56
CA LEU A 1030 -39.03 116.69 -56.38
C LEU A 1030 -40.47 117.17 -56.65
N PRO A 1031 -41.32 116.39 -57.36
CA PRO A 1031 -42.73 116.74 -57.49
C PRO A 1031 -43.40 116.75 -56.10
N ASN A 1032 -44.00 117.88 -55.73
CA ASN A 1032 -44.68 118.12 -54.44
C ASN A 1032 -43.80 118.02 -53.17
N ASN A 1033 -42.49 118.30 -53.25
CA ASN A 1033 -41.56 118.29 -52.10
C ASN A 1033 -41.48 116.95 -51.35
N SER A 1034 -41.61 115.83 -52.07
CA SER A 1034 -41.57 114.48 -51.49
C SER A 1034 -40.66 113.53 -52.26
N PHE A 1035 -40.07 112.55 -51.58
CA PHE A 1035 -39.30 111.45 -52.20
C PHE A 1035 -39.37 110.17 -51.36
N LYS A 1036 -39.06 109.02 -51.99
CA LYS A 1036 -39.09 107.69 -51.35
C LYS A 1036 -37.68 107.18 -51.07
N LEU A 1037 -37.40 106.84 -49.81
CA LEU A 1037 -36.15 106.26 -49.35
C LEU A 1037 -36.27 104.74 -49.27
N ASN A 1038 -35.36 104.01 -49.90
CA ASN A 1038 -35.28 102.55 -49.80
C ASN A 1038 -34.73 102.15 -48.42
N ILE A 1039 -35.46 101.30 -47.70
CA ILE A 1039 -35.09 100.77 -46.39
C ILE A 1039 -35.05 99.24 -46.38
N ASN A 1040 -34.96 98.61 -47.55
CA ASN A 1040 -35.23 97.19 -47.68
C ASN A 1040 -34.16 96.30 -47.02
N ASP A 1041 -32.92 96.78 -46.98
CA ASP A 1041 -31.79 96.07 -46.40
C ASP A 1041 -31.52 96.44 -44.93
N LEU A 1042 -32.41 97.22 -44.30
CA LEU A 1042 -32.26 97.69 -42.92
C LEU A 1042 -33.05 96.81 -41.94
N GLN A 1043 -32.42 96.47 -40.82
CA GLN A 1043 -33.01 95.68 -39.73
C GLN A 1043 -33.98 96.50 -38.87
N SER A 1044 -34.86 95.83 -38.12
CA SER A 1044 -35.74 96.47 -37.13
C SER A 1044 -34.94 97.32 -36.14
N GLY A 1045 -35.37 98.56 -35.90
CA GLY A 1045 -34.66 99.47 -34.99
C GLY A 1045 -35.02 100.93 -35.19
N PHE A 1046 -34.42 101.80 -34.39
CA PHE A 1046 -34.56 103.25 -34.52
C PHE A 1046 -33.54 103.82 -35.52
N TYR A 1047 -33.98 104.75 -36.34
CA TYR A 1047 -33.16 105.45 -37.33
C TYR A 1047 -33.41 106.95 -37.28
N TYR A 1048 -32.42 107.73 -37.67
CA TYR A 1048 -32.53 109.18 -37.80
C TYR A 1048 -32.24 109.59 -39.23
N ILE A 1049 -33.16 110.33 -39.83
CA ILE A 1049 -32.99 110.93 -41.15
C ILE A 1049 -32.70 112.40 -40.98
N GLU A 1050 -31.66 112.90 -41.63
CA GLU A 1050 -31.34 114.31 -41.75
C GLU A 1050 -31.41 114.74 -43.20
N CYS A 1051 -32.20 115.76 -43.48
CA CYS A 1051 -32.26 116.44 -44.76
C CYS A 1051 -31.59 117.80 -44.63
N ALA A 1052 -30.78 118.19 -45.60
CA ALA A 1052 -30.15 119.50 -45.69
C ALA A 1052 -30.38 120.10 -47.08
N SER A 1053 -30.76 121.38 -47.14
CA SER A 1053 -30.90 122.15 -48.38
C SER A 1053 -30.20 123.49 -48.19
N GLY A 1054 -29.09 123.70 -48.89
CA GLY A 1054 -28.21 124.84 -48.63
C GLY A 1054 -27.73 124.86 -47.17
N ASN A 1055 -27.97 125.97 -46.46
CA ASN A 1055 -27.60 126.13 -45.05
C ASN A 1055 -28.68 125.66 -44.05
N GLN A 1056 -29.79 125.10 -44.52
CA GLN A 1056 -30.88 124.65 -43.67
C GLN A 1056 -30.84 123.13 -43.53
N ASN A 1057 -31.05 122.61 -42.32
CA ASN A 1057 -31.14 121.18 -42.06
C ASN A 1057 -32.31 120.83 -41.13
N ALA A 1058 -32.85 119.63 -41.32
CA ALA A 1058 -33.96 119.08 -40.56
C ALA A 1058 -33.69 117.61 -40.29
N ARG A 1059 -33.81 117.18 -39.04
CA ARG A 1059 -33.57 115.78 -38.64
C ARG A 1059 -34.76 115.21 -37.90
N ASN A 1060 -35.24 114.03 -38.31
CA ASN A 1060 -36.34 113.31 -37.67
C ASN A 1060 -35.95 111.87 -37.33
N LYS A 1061 -36.55 111.34 -36.27
CA LYS A 1061 -36.44 109.94 -35.87
C LYS A 1061 -37.58 109.12 -36.45
N PHE A 1062 -37.29 107.93 -36.96
CA PHE A 1062 -38.30 106.95 -37.34
C PHE A 1062 -37.91 105.54 -36.95
N ILE A 1063 -38.88 104.64 -36.91
CA ILE A 1063 -38.71 103.25 -36.50
C ILE A 1063 -38.92 102.37 -37.71
N ILE A 1064 -38.06 101.37 -37.90
CA ILE A 1064 -38.30 100.26 -38.82
C ILE A 1064 -38.69 99.03 -38.01
N ILE A 1065 -39.75 98.33 -38.42
CA ILE A 1065 -40.20 97.06 -37.82
C ILE A 1065 -40.32 96.02 -38.94
N ARG A 1066 -39.40 95.05 -38.94
CA ARG A 1066 -39.39 93.80 -39.71
C ARG A 1066 -39.96 92.65 -38.90
#